data_AF-A0A9X4R5I5-F1
#
_entry.id   AF-A0A9X4R5I5-F1
#
_cell.length_a   1.000
_cell.length_b   1.000
_cell.length_c   1.000
_cell.angle_alpha   90.00
_cell.angle_beta   90.00
_cell.angle_gamma   90.00
#
_symmetry.space_group_name_H-M   'P 1'
#
loop_
_entity.id
_entity.type
_entity.pdbx_description
1 polymer ?
#
loop_
_entity_poly.entity_id
_entity_poly.type
_entity_poly.pdbx_seq_one_letter_code
_entity_poly.pdbx_strand_id
1 'polypeptide(L)'
;MREALSSGALTSQDYFKELLRLVYRQIFLLTIEEREILHPPGADSQAVALYAQGYGLRRLRDRAVRRSAHDRYGDLWQGLKQVWMGLAVGQSVLALPPLGGLFETSQCPHLDAARLENRHLLLALFHLAWLRAEPNAPLSRVNWRDMGPEELGSIYESLLELVPLLSQEHRQFSFQTGAAARGNARKTTGSYYTADPLVQEQLDSALEPVVATILATHPTGDGAVQALLSISVIDPACGSGHFLLAAARRIAGHLARVRAQMRDALAGNGGQPTPDDYRHALRDVVTHCVYGVDMNPMALELARMALWLEAYTPDAPLGFVDHHFKLGNALLGVMDPKTLLEGVPDEAYKELTGDVKALCRDLKRRNRQERDGLNRMRAAASFSQSLQAMELSITAGPLQQLDALPDATLADIAAKRQAYAALQQGAGVDGLALALHLYCAAFLLPKHGTESSTVVPTTQDVMNALMGQPVAPQKAAAAMSLAERTPLLHWRFAFAQVFARGGFTVVLANPPWERMKLQEEEYFAARAPAVAAARNKAERERAINALAAHEPGTQERQIYDGFVTAKQQAEASSVYCHGPRFPLTGTGDVNTYALFAETSLQILHSQGRAGLVLPSGIATDESTSAFFAEISKGRIAQLIDFENREAIFPSVHRSYKFCLLTIGSTPDARLAFFLSNTEQLNDARRIFTLSAEDIARLNPNTRTCPVFRSKGDAELTKKIYTTVPVLRDHAAENSWSIKLNRIFDMGKPTDQLLAEAARARPDESVRMYEAKYFSAYDHRLSTFSGNDRPVTDEEKSNPSFKIRSREVMSRSEVESRLTRNGCRTGWLVAFRDICRATDERTAIAAILPREGTNYTVRLAITQLSAGHAAGLLACLNSLVFDFVARQKFGGTHLSDYITEQLPIPHPKAFTDTVLNEVVPRVLELSYTAHDLQPFYMDAVAENPLWDLRNGTQRGQPWRWDTERRAVLRAEIDVVCARLYGLGRDELRYVLDPTEVMGNDYPSETFRVLRDKEIRQFGEYRTRRLVLEAWDRSS
;
A
#
# COMPACT_ATOMS: atom_id res chain seq x y z
N MET A 1 -23.98 16.84 34.73
CA MET A 1 -23.58 15.86 33.71
C MET A 1 -24.73 15.48 32.77
N ARG A 2 -25.85 14.89 33.24
CA ARG A 2 -27.01 14.59 32.36
C ARG A 2 -27.53 15.83 31.62
N GLU A 3 -27.67 16.94 32.34
CA GLU A 3 -28.07 18.22 31.76
C GLU A 3 -27.09 18.72 30.68
N ALA A 4 -25.78 18.57 30.91
CA ALA A 4 -24.74 18.94 29.93
C ALA A 4 -24.77 18.05 28.67
N LEU A 5 -25.06 16.75 28.83
CA LEU A 5 -25.24 15.83 27.70
C LEU A 5 -26.53 16.16 26.93
N SER A 6 -27.62 16.51 27.62
CA SER A 6 -28.89 16.85 26.98
C SER A 6 -28.89 18.21 26.28
N SER A 7 -28.14 19.18 26.81
CA SER A 7 -28.01 20.52 26.20
C SER A 7 -26.96 20.56 25.08
N GLY A 8 -26.17 19.49 24.90
CA GLY A 8 -25.04 19.45 23.98
C GLY A 8 -23.78 20.17 24.48
N ALA A 9 -23.80 20.74 25.70
CA ALA A 9 -22.62 21.36 26.32
C ALA A 9 -21.47 20.35 26.56
N LEU A 10 -21.80 19.07 26.73
CA LEU A 10 -20.87 17.95 26.70
C LEU A 10 -21.28 17.01 25.57
N THR A 11 -20.42 16.85 24.56
CA THR A 11 -20.72 15.92 23.46
C THR A 11 -20.53 14.47 23.91
N SER A 12 -21.23 13.53 23.27
CA SER A 12 -21.03 12.09 23.49
C SER A 12 -19.57 11.66 23.28
N GLN A 13 -18.89 12.29 22.32
CA GLN A 13 -17.49 12.04 21.99
C GLN A 13 -16.57 12.52 23.11
N ASP A 14 -16.81 13.72 23.65
CA ASP A 14 -15.97 14.28 24.72
C ASP A 14 -16.17 13.54 26.04
N TYR A 15 -17.41 13.11 26.32
CA TYR A 15 -17.67 12.21 27.44
C TYR A 15 -16.95 10.86 27.28
N PHE A 16 -16.93 10.31 26.06
CA PHE A 16 -16.18 9.08 25.77
C PHE A 16 -14.66 9.26 25.97
N LYS A 17 -14.09 10.41 25.57
CA LYS A 17 -12.68 10.75 25.86
C LYS A 17 -12.40 10.79 27.35
N GLU A 18 -13.24 11.44 28.15
CA GLU A 18 -13.06 11.46 29.61
C GLU A 18 -13.13 10.05 30.22
N LEU A 19 -14.08 9.21 29.78
CA LEU A 19 -14.18 7.82 30.22
C LEU A 19 -12.93 7.02 29.88
N LEU A 20 -12.37 7.25 28.70
CA LEU A 20 -11.17 6.57 28.27
C LEU A 20 -9.95 6.98 29.11
N ARG A 21 -9.75 8.29 29.35
CA ARG A 21 -8.72 8.80 30.27
C ARG A 21 -8.87 8.23 31.68
N LEU A 22 -10.10 8.08 32.16
CA LEU A 22 -10.39 7.47 33.46
C LEU A 22 -9.95 5.99 33.50
N VAL A 23 -10.18 5.22 32.43
CA VAL A 23 -9.69 3.84 32.32
C VAL A 23 -8.15 3.84 32.27
N TYR A 24 -7.53 4.75 31.53
CA TYR A 24 -6.07 4.89 31.49
C TYR A 24 -5.45 5.24 32.83
N ARG A 25 -6.05 6.13 33.61
CA ARG A 25 -5.58 6.43 34.98
C ARG A 25 -5.48 5.16 35.83
N GLN A 26 -6.44 4.25 35.67
CA GLN A 26 -6.46 2.98 36.40
C GLN A 26 -5.44 1.98 35.86
N ILE A 27 -5.35 1.83 34.53
CA ILE A 27 -4.34 0.97 33.88
C ILE A 27 -2.93 1.42 34.24
N PHE A 28 -2.67 2.72 34.12
CA PHE A 28 -1.39 3.34 34.44
C PHE A 28 -1.02 3.07 35.90
N LEU A 29 -1.94 3.34 36.83
CA LEU A 29 -1.70 3.13 38.25
C LEU A 29 -1.49 1.65 38.60
N LEU A 30 -2.29 0.73 38.05
CA LEU A 30 -2.08 -0.71 38.22
C LEU A 30 -0.70 -1.13 37.71
N THR A 31 -0.30 -0.65 36.54
CA THR A 31 0.97 -1.01 35.90
C THR A 31 2.17 -0.54 36.72
N ILE A 32 2.21 0.74 37.12
CA ILE A 32 3.34 1.28 37.90
C ILE A 32 3.37 0.74 39.33
N GLU A 33 2.21 0.44 39.93
CA GLU A 33 2.15 -0.27 41.19
C GLU A 33 2.74 -1.68 41.01
N GLU A 34 2.28 -2.47 40.04
CA GLU A 34 2.74 -3.84 39.77
C GLU A 34 4.22 -3.96 39.35
N ARG A 35 4.74 -2.94 38.66
CA ARG A 35 6.17 -2.77 38.35
C ARG A 35 6.99 -2.26 39.53
N GLU A 36 6.36 -1.83 40.63
CA GLU A 36 6.99 -1.32 41.86
C GLU A 36 7.82 -0.05 41.65
N ILE A 37 7.31 0.82 40.76
CA ILE A 37 7.98 2.06 40.35
C ILE A 37 7.14 3.31 40.64
N LEU A 38 6.00 3.19 41.33
CA LEU A 38 5.17 4.34 41.70
C LEU A 38 5.92 5.37 42.58
N HIS A 39 6.74 4.89 43.51
CA HIS A 39 7.36 5.74 44.53
C HIS A 39 8.79 6.10 44.13
N PRO A 40 9.23 7.36 44.33
CA PRO A 40 10.61 7.77 44.07
C PRO A 40 11.64 6.93 44.83
N PRO A 41 12.85 6.72 44.28
CA PRO A 41 13.94 6.08 45.00
C PRO A 41 14.23 6.81 46.33
N GLY A 42 14.29 6.06 47.43
CA GLY A 42 14.53 6.62 48.76
C GLY A 42 13.29 7.23 49.45
N ALA A 43 12.08 7.02 48.91
CA ALA A 43 10.85 7.42 49.58
C ALA A 43 10.71 6.83 51.00
N ASP A 44 10.09 7.59 51.90
CA ASP A 44 9.85 7.15 53.29
C ASP A 44 9.00 5.87 53.32
N SER A 45 9.56 4.84 53.96
CA SER A 45 8.91 3.53 54.14
C SER A 45 7.54 3.61 54.81
N GLN A 46 7.33 4.57 55.73
CA GLN A 46 6.02 4.74 56.38
C GLN A 46 4.98 5.32 55.41
N ALA A 47 5.35 6.33 54.63
CA ALA A 47 4.49 6.90 53.59
C ALA A 47 4.11 5.86 52.52
N VAL A 48 5.07 5.04 52.07
CA VAL A 48 4.82 3.93 51.12
C VAL A 48 3.85 2.90 51.72
N ALA A 49 4.04 2.51 52.98
CA ALA A 49 3.15 1.58 53.66
C ALA A 49 1.73 2.14 53.83
N LEU A 50 1.62 3.43 54.16
CA LEU A 50 0.34 4.13 54.30
C LEU A 50 -0.44 4.14 52.98
N TYR A 51 0.25 4.41 51.87
CA TYR A 51 -0.35 4.32 50.53
C TYR A 51 -0.84 2.90 50.23
N ALA A 52 0.04 1.90 50.36
CA ALA A 52 -0.29 0.52 50.02
C ALA A 52 -1.48 -0.04 50.82
N GLN A 53 -1.60 0.33 52.11
CA GLN A 53 -2.66 -0.14 53.00
C GLN A 53 -3.96 0.66 52.86
N GLY A 54 -3.89 1.96 52.58
CA GLY A 54 -5.05 2.86 52.59
C GLY A 54 -5.62 3.19 51.22
N TYR A 55 -4.76 3.41 50.23
CA TYR A 55 -5.08 4.10 48.98
C TYR A 55 -4.73 3.32 47.70
N GLY A 56 -3.86 2.31 47.79
CA GLY A 56 -3.37 1.56 46.64
C GLY A 56 -4.46 0.87 45.83
N LEU A 57 -4.31 0.87 44.51
CA LEU A 57 -5.25 0.27 43.57
C LEU A 57 -5.19 -1.26 43.63
N ARG A 58 -4.02 -1.85 43.92
CA ARG A 58 -3.85 -3.28 44.26
C ARG A 58 -4.83 -3.72 45.37
N ARG A 59 -5.02 -2.90 46.42
CA ARG A 59 -5.99 -3.20 47.50
C ARG A 59 -7.42 -3.20 46.99
N LEU A 60 -7.79 -2.23 46.14
CA LEU A 60 -9.14 -2.17 45.57
C LEU A 60 -9.41 -3.34 44.63
N ARG A 61 -8.42 -3.75 43.84
CA ARG A 61 -8.47 -4.97 43.02
C ARG A 61 -8.76 -6.21 43.86
N ASP A 62 -8.02 -6.41 44.95
CA ASP A 62 -8.20 -7.59 45.80
C ASP A 62 -9.56 -7.57 46.53
N ARG A 63 -10.05 -6.37 46.84
CA ARG A 63 -11.38 -6.15 47.41
C ARG A 63 -12.50 -6.39 46.40
N ALA A 64 -12.28 -6.14 45.11
CA ALA A 64 -13.27 -6.29 44.05
C ALA A 64 -13.75 -7.73 43.80
N VAL A 65 -13.02 -8.74 44.28
CA VAL A 65 -13.45 -10.16 44.19
C VAL A 65 -14.49 -10.49 45.27
N ARG A 66 -14.58 -9.68 46.34
CA ARG A 66 -15.45 -9.94 47.49
C ARG A 66 -16.82 -9.34 47.27
N ARG A 67 -17.84 -10.18 47.05
CA ARG A 67 -19.23 -9.73 46.83
C ARG A 67 -19.76 -8.79 47.92
N SER A 68 -19.36 -9.00 49.19
CA SER A 68 -19.74 -8.16 50.32
C SER A 68 -19.17 -6.73 50.26
N ALA A 69 -18.14 -6.49 49.46
CA ALA A 69 -17.55 -5.17 49.29
C ALA A 69 -18.29 -4.27 48.28
N HIS A 70 -19.21 -4.83 47.47
CA HIS A 70 -19.99 -4.07 46.48
C HIS A 70 -21.19 -3.37 47.13
N ASP A 71 -20.91 -2.40 47.99
CA ASP A 71 -21.91 -1.57 48.67
C ASP A 71 -22.31 -0.30 47.87
N ARG A 72 -23.20 0.52 48.44
CA ARG A 72 -23.71 1.76 47.83
C ARG A 72 -23.01 3.03 48.34
N TYR A 73 -21.97 2.91 49.16
CA TYR A 73 -21.18 4.07 49.59
C TYR A 73 -20.33 4.58 48.41
N GLY A 74 -19.77 5.79 48.53
CA GLY A 74 -18.91 6.39 47.49
C GLY A 74 -17.53 6.80 48.02
N ASP A 75 -17.13 6.26 49.17
CA ASP A 75 -15.88 6.56 49.86
C ASP A 75 -14.65 6.09 49.07
N LEU A 76 -14.71 4.92 48.42
CA LEU A 76 -13.59 4.42 47.60
C LEU A 76 -13.31 5.34 46.41
N TRP A 77 -14.36 5.85 45.78
CA TRP A 77 -14.23 6.84 44.70
C TRP A 77 -13.60 8.14 45.20
N GLN A 78 -13.99 8.65 46.38
CA GLN A 78 -13.34 9.84 46.94
C GLN A 78 -11.87 9.59 47.27
N GLY A 79 -11.53 8.41 47.82
CA GLY A 79 -10.15 8.02 48.09
C GLY A 79 -9.30 7.98 46.82
N LEU A 80 -9.83 7.42 45.73
CA LEU A 80 -9.12 7.34 44.45
C LEU A 80 -8.86 8.74 43.84
N LYS A 81 -9.82 9.67 43.97
CA LYS A 81 -9.61 11.07 43.56
C LYS A 81 -8.49 11.76 44.33
N GLN A 82 -8.26 11.40 45.60
CA GLN A 82 -7.11 11.92 46.35
C GLN A 82 -5.79 11.37 45.81
N VAL A 83 -5.76 10.11 45.34
CA VAL A 83 -4.58 9.54 44.68
C VAL A 83 -4.30 10.28 43.37
N TRP A 84 -5.30 10.51 42.52
CA TRP A 84 -5.10 11.25 41.28
C TRP A 84 -4.67 12.70 41.52
N MET A 85 -5.25 13.37 42.51
CA MET A 85 -4.79 14.71 42.91
C MET A 85 -3.33 14.67 43.40
N GLY A 86 -2.98 13.68 44.22
CA GLY A 86 -1.60 13.46 44.68
C GLY A 86 -0.63 13.20 43.53
N LEU A 87 -1.05 12.50 42.48
CA LEU A 87 -0.27 12.31 41.26
C LEU A 87 -0.28 13.54 40.34
N ALA A 88 -1.27 14.42 40.45
CA ALA A 88 -1.33 15.64 39.65
C ALA A 88 -0.32 16.69 40.13
N VAL A 89 -0.22 16.88 41.45
CA VAL A 89 0.57 17.97 42.06
C VAL A 89 1.63 17.51 43.07
N GLY A 90 1.70 16.21 43.38
CA GLY A 90 2.58 15.64 44.39
C GLY A 90 1.90 15.51 45.76
N GLN A 91 2.22 14.43 46.50
CA GLN A 91 1.75 14.23 47.87
C GLN A 91 2.76 13.44 48.70
N SER A 92 3.54 14.13 49.53
CA SER A 92 4.62 13.54 50.32
C SER A 92 4.15 12.55 51.38
N VAL A 93 2.98 12.76 51.99
CA VAL A 93 2.42 11.87 53.02
C VAL A 93 2.13 10.46 52.48
N LEU A 94 1.89 10.33 51.18
CA LEU A 94 1.64 9.06 50.50
C LEU A 94 2.80 8.67 49.56
N ALA A 95 3.93 9.38 49.62
CA ALA A 95 5.05 9.23 48.71
C ALA A 95 4.64 9.24 47.22
N LEU A 96 3.65 10.05 46.85
CA LEU A 96 3.17 10.17 45.47
C LEU A 96 3.92 11.27 44.73
N PRO A 97 4.55 10.98 43.57
CA PRO A 97 5.27 11.96 42.78
C PRO A 97 4.34 12.91 42.02
N PRO A 98 4.79 14.15 41.72
CA PRO A 98 4.04 15.14 40.95
C PRO A 98 4.14 14.84 39.44
N LEU A 99 3.25 14.00 38.91
CA LEU A 99 3.29 13.53 37.52
C LEU A 99 2.62 14.46 36.50
N GLY A 100 1.55 15.16 36.88
CA GLY A 100 0.77 15.97 35.94
C GLY A 100 0.17 15.14 34.80
N GLY A 101 0.09 15.71 33.59
CA GLY A 101 -0.33 15.01 32.37
C GLY A 101 -1.71 14.35 32.51
N LEU A 102 -1.76 13.01 32.39
CA LEU A 102 -2.97 12.19 32.54
C LEU A 102 -3.73 12.44 33.86
N PHE A 103 -3.03 12.83 34.93
CA PHE A 103 -3.62 13.06 36.25
C PHE A 103 -4.09 14.50 36.49
N GLU A 104 -3.85 15.43 35.56
CA GLU A 104 -4.32 16.81 35.71
C GLU A 104 -5.86 16.89 35.83
N THR A 105 -6.34 17.83 36.64
CA THR A 105 -7.77 18.06 36.88
C THR A 105 -8.54 18.49 35.63
N SER A 106 -7.83 19.03 34.63
CA SER A 106 -8.36 19.41 33.32
C SER A 106 -8.71 18.22 32.42
N GLN A 107 -8.20 17.01 32.71
CA GLN A 107 -8.34 15.85 31.83
C GLN A 107 -9.73 15.19 31.90
N CYS A 108 -10.32 15.15 33.09
CA CYS A 108 -11.61 14.50 33.38
C CYS A 108 -12.53 15.39 34.24
N PRO A 109 -12.78 16.66 33.86
CA PRO A 109 -13.44 17.64 34.73
C PRO A 109 -14.84 17.22 35.17
N HIS A 110 -15.60 16.56 34.29
CA HIS A 110 -16.96 16.13 34.61
C HIS A 110 -16.95 14.87 35.48
N LEU A 111 -16.07 13.92 35.19
CA LEU A 111 -15.95 12.67 35.96
C LEU A 111 -15.35 12.90 37.34
N ASP A 112 -14.36 13.77 37.49
CA ASP A 112 -13.72 14.08 38.77
C ASP A 112 -14.69 14.79 39.74
N ALA A 113 -15.64 15.56 39.21
CA ALA A 113 -16.75 16.16 39.96
C ALA A 113 -17.86 15.16 40.33
N ALA A 114 -17.90 13.97 39.70
CA ALA A 114 -18.96 13.00 39.90
C ALA A 114 -18.83 12.22 41.22
N ARG A 115 -19.93 11.57 41.61
CA ARG A 115 -19.99 10.56 42.68
C ARG A 115 -20.26 9.20 42.05
N LEU A 116 -19.50 8.19 42.47
CA LEU A 116 -19.64 6.81 42.00
C LEU A 116 -19.82 5.89 43.20
N GLU A 117 -20.82 5.00 43.15
CA GLU A 117 -21.00 3.98 44.17
C GLU A 117 -19.92 2.89 44.07
N ASN A 118 -19.47 2.38 45.21
CA ASN A 118 -18.44 1.36 45.34
C ASN A 118 -18.76 0.11 44.52
N ARG A 119 -20.02 -0.32 44.47
CA ARG A 119 -20.45 -1.47 43.66
C ARG A 119 -20.09 -1.35 42.18
N HIS A 120 -20.14 -0.13 41.62
CA HIS A 120 -19.85 0.13 40.21
C HIS A 120 -18.35 0.28 39.97
N LEU A 121 -17.64 0.98 40.88
CA LEU A 121 -16.18 1.09 40.83
C LEU A 121 -15.51 -0.28 40.94
N LEU A 122 -15.88 -1.08 41.94
CA LEU A 122 -15.31 -2.41 42.15
C LEU A 122 -15.66 -3.36 41.01
N LEU A 123 -16.85 -3.25 40.41
CA LEU A 123 -17.20 -4.04 39.23
C LEU A 123 -16.31 -3.68 38.03
N ALA A 124 -16.06 -2.39 37.80
CA ALA A 124 -15.14 -1.94 36.75
C ALA A 124 -13.70 -2.46 37.00
N LEU A 125 -13.19 -2.33 38.22
CA LEU A 125 -11.87 -2.86 38.60
C LEU A 125 -11.79 -4.38 38.50
N PHE A 126 -12.88 -5.10 38.80
CA PHE A 126 -12.96 -6.54 38.62
C PHE A 126 -12.79 -6.91 37.14
N HIS A 127 -13.52 -6.26 36.24
CA HIS A 127 -13.40 -6.48 34.80
C HIS A 127 -12.04 -6.08 34.22
N LEU A 128 -11.37 -5.10 34.83
CA LEU A 128 -10.04 -4.68 34.40
C LEU A 128 -8.95 -5.65 34.89
N ALA A 129 -9.08 -6.20 36.08
CA ALA A 129 -7.99 -6.97 36.71
C ALA A 129 -8.16 -8.49 36.61
N TRP A 130 -9.32 -8.97 36.22
CA TRP A 130 -9.63 -10.40 36.20
C TRP A 130 -10.30 -10.83 34.89
N LEU A 131 -9.83 -11.94 34.35
CA LEU A 131 -10.35 -12.59 33.15
C LEU A 131 -10.93 -13.95 33.49
N ARG A 132 -11.91 -14.37 32.68
CA ARG A 132 -12.45 -15.71 32.69
C ARG A 132 -12.59 -16.20 31.25
N ALA A 133 -11.77 -17.17 30.85
CA ALA A 133 -11.70 -17.65 29.47
C ALA A 133 -13.05 -18.24 28.98
N GLU A 134 -13.76 -18.93 29.87
CA GLU A 134 -15.11 -19.46 29.65
C GLU A 134 -15.97 -19.27 30.91
N PRO A 135 -17.31 -19.29 30.84
CA PRO A 135 -18.18 -19.07 32.01
C PRO A 135 -17.82 -19.91 33.25
N ASN A 136 -17.30 -21.12 33.02
CA ASN A 136 -16.93 -22.08 34.06
C ASN A 136 -15.41 -22.16 34.36
N ALA A 137 -14.58 -21.42 33.62
CA ALA A 137 -13.13 -21.41 33.85
C ALA A 137 -12.76 -20.69 35.17
N PRO A 138 -11.63 -21.05 35.81
CA PRO A 138 -11.14 -20.33 36.98
C PRO A 138 -10.81 -18.87 36.64
N LEU A 139 -11.00 -17.99 37.63
CA LEU A 139 -10.63 -16.58 37.54
C LEU A 139 -9.11 -16.45 37.42
N SER A 140 -8.65 -15.84 36.34
CA SER A 140 -7.23 -15.55 36.09
C SER A 140 -6.98 -14.07 36.24
N ARG A 141 -5.90 -13.70 36.94
CA ARG A 141 -5.51 -12.29 37.10
C ARG A 141 -4.84 -11.79 35.82
N VAL A 142 -5.17 -10.58 35.41
CA VAL A 142 -4.46 -9.88 34.32
C VAL A 142 -3.09 -9.45 34.83
N ASN A 143 -2.03 -9.81 34.11
CA ASN A 143 -0.66 -9.43 34.45
C ASN A 143 -0.32 -8.06 33.85
N TRP A 144 -0.63 -6.98 34.58
CA TRP A 144 -0.32 -5.61 34.13
C TRP A 144 1.18 -5.29 34.20
N ARG A 145 1.96 -6.05 34.99
CA ARG A 145 3.42 -5.87 35.10
C ARG A 145 4.15 -6.12 33.77
N ASP A 146 3.87 -7.27 33.16
CA ASP A 146 4.62 -7.82 32.02
C ASP A 146 3.85 -7.75 30.69
N MET A 147 2.80 -6.94 30.64
CA MET A 147 1.97 -6.80 29.45
C MET A 147 2.78 -6.17 28.31
N GLY A 148 2.85 -6.88 27.18
CA GLY A 148 3.67 -6.52 26.05
C GLY A 148 2.98 -5.52 25.10
N PRO A 149 3.71 -5.13 24.04
CA PRO A 149 3.19 -4.25 22.99
C PRO A 149 2.00 -4.84 22.22
N GLU A 150 1.98 -6.16 22.05
CA GLU A 150 0.91 -6.87 21.33
C GLU A 150 -0.41 -6.77 22.10
N GLU A 151 -0.40 -7.06 23.40
CA GLU A 151 -1.60 -7.00 24.23
C GLU A 151 -2.10 -5.56 24.34
N LEU A 152 -1.22 -4.59 24.61
CA LEU A 152 -1.59 -3.18 24.69
C LEU A 152 -2.10 -2.64 23.34
N GLY A 153 -1.42 -2.96 22.24
CA GLY A 153 -1.81 -2.55 20.90
C GLY A 153 -3.21 -3.06 20.54
N SER A 154 -3.49 -4.34 20.81
CA SER A 154 -4.81 -4.95 20.54
C SER A 154 -5.96 -4.32 21.36
N ILE A 155 -5.68 -3.93 22.61
CA ILE A 155 -6.64 -3.21 23.47
C ILE A 155 -6.92 -1.83 22.86
N TYR A 156 -5.88 -1.09 22.47
CA TYR A 156 -6.01 0.25 21.92
C TYR A 156 -6.80 0.28 20.62
N GLU A 157 -6.54 -0.67 19.73
CA GLU A 157 -7.31 -0.79 18.49
C GLU A 157 -8.77 -1.13 18.75
N SER A 158 -9.03 -2.09 19.64
CA SER A 158 -10.41 -2.45 20.00
C SER A 158 -11.20 -1.25 20.54
N LEU A 159 -10.53 -0.31 21.21
CA LEU A 159 -11.13 0.92 21.71
C LEU A 159 -11.43 1.94 20.60
N LEU A 160 -10.63 2.00 19.54
CA LEU A 160 -10.87 2.87 18.38
C LEU A 160 -12.08 2.44 17.55
N GLU A 161 -12.49 1.17 17.64
CA GLU A 161 -13.67 0.63 16.97
C GLU A 161 -15.00 1.00 17.65
N LEU A 162 -14.95 1.48 18.89
CA LEU A 162 -16.14 1.74 19.68
C LEU A 162 -16.80 3.05 19.28
N VAL A 163 -18.03 2.95 18.74
CA VAL A 163 -18.89 4.11 18.47
C VAL A 163 -19.83 4.32 19.65
N PRO A 164 -19.71 5.44 20.40
CA PRO A 164 -20.54 5.69 21.57
C PRO A 164 -21.98 6.03 21.18
N LEU A 165 -22.94 5.43 21.89
CA LEU A 165 -24.38 5.65 21.75
C LEU A 165 -24.99 6.03 23.11
N LEU A 166 -25.77 7.11 23.11
CA LEU A 166 -26.60 7.49 24.25
C LEU A 166 -28.04 7.02 24.00
N SER A 167 -28.66 6.42 25.02
CA SER A 167 -30.09 6.07 24.96
C SER A 167 -30.97 7.30 24.77
N GLN A 168 -32.20 7.12 24.27
CA GLN A 168 -33.22 8.16 24.45
C GLN A 168 -33.31 8.49 25.95
N GLU A 169 -33.30 9.78 26.30
CA GLU A 169 -33.14 10.35 27.65
C GLU A 169 -31.71 10.39 28.27
N HIS A 170 -30.65 10.01 27.56
CA HIS A 170 -29.26 10.06 28.06
C HIS A 170 -29.03 9.31 29.39
N ARG A 171 -29.79 8.24 29.64
CA ARG A 171 -29.74 7.45 30.87
C ARG A 171 -28.77 6.27 30.80
N GLN A 172 -28.49 5.78 29.60
CA GLN A 172 -27.53 4.71 29.38
C GLN A 172 -26.51 5.11 28.31
N PHE A 173 -25.25 4.79 28.60
CA PHE A 173 -24.14 4.86 27.66
C PHE A 173 -23.85 3.46 27.17
N SER A 174 -23.84 3.27 25.86
CA SER A 174 -23.65 1.98 25.21
C SER A 174 -22.76 2.15 23.98
N PHE A 175 -22.38 1.04 23.35
CA PHE A 175 -21.64 1.05 22.10
C PHE A 175 -22.46 0.36 21.02
N GLN A 176 -22.29 0.77 19.77
CA GLN A 176 -22.96 0.12 18.65
C GLN A 176 -22.55 -1.36 18.54
N THR A 177 -23.52 -2.29 18.53
CA THR A 177 -23.26 -3.75 18.46
C THR A 177 -23.82 -4.37 17.16
N GLY A 178 -23.17 -5.41 16.64
CA GLY A 178 -23.67 -6.22 15.50
C GLY A 178 -22.91 -6.02 14.17
N ALA A 179 -23.49 -6.45 13.05
CA ALA A 179 -22.89 -6.33 11.71
C ALA A 179 -22.59 -4.87 11.30
N ALA A 180 -23.37 -3.91 11.83
CA ALA A 180 -23.15 -2.47 11.68
C ALA A 180 -21.89 -1.94 12.40
N ALA A 181 -21.34 -2.68 13.38
CA ALA A 181 -20.08 -2.36 14.06
C ALA A 181 -18.88 -3.11 13.46
N ARG A 182 -19.07 -4.38 13.06
CA ARG A 182 -17.99 -5.26 12.58
C ARG A 182 -17.44 -4.91 11.19
N GLY A 183 -18.23 -4.23 10.35
CA GLY A 183 -17.82 -3.86 8.98
C GLY A 183 -17.46 -2.37 8.80
N ASN A 184 -17.94 -1.49 9.68
CA ASN A 184 -18.09 -0.06 9.39
C ASN A 184 -17.10 0.86 10.14
N ALA A 185 -16.23 0.31 11.00
CA ALA A 185 -15.16 1.06 11.65
C ALA A 185 -13.76 0.57 11.20
N ARG A 186 -13.54 -0.74 11.09
CA ARG A 186 -12.23 -1.31 10.67
C ARG A 186 -11.83 -0.96 9.24
N LYS A 187 -12.73 -1.10 8.26
CA LYS A 187 -12.46 -0.72 6.85
C LYS A 187 -12.46 0.78 6.62
N THR A 188 -13.15 1.54 7.46
CA THR A 188 -13.35 2.98 7.31
C THR A 188 -12.27 3.79 8.02
N THR A 189 -11.62 3.21 9.04
CA THR A 189 -10.44 3.78 9.71
C THR A 189 -9.12 3.25 9.16
N GLY A 190 -9.14 2.15 8.39
CA GLY A 190 -7.94 1.51 7.82
C GLY A 190 -6.91 1.06 8.84
N SER A 191 -7.32 0.87 10.10
CA SER A 191 -6.43 0.47 11.20
C SER A 191 -6.24 -1.05 11.20
N TYR A 192 -5.04 -1.50 10.82
CA TYR A 192 -4.64 -2.91 10.90
C TYR A 192 -3.45 -3.06 11.86
N TYR A 193 -3.64 -3.83 12.93
CA TYR A 193 -2.53 -4.22 13.81
C TYR A 193 -1.41 -4.89 13.01
N THR A 194 -0.21 -4.37 13.14
CA THR A 194 0.98 -4.96 12.53
C THR A 194 1.64 -5.91 13.52
N ALA A 195 1.73 -7.20 13.17
CA ALA A 195 2.37 -8.20 14.01
C ALA A 195 3.83 -7.83 14.34
N ASP A 196 4.27 -8.09 15.57
CA ASP A 196 5.61 -7.68 16.05
C ASP A 196 6.75 -8.17 15.14
N PRO A 197 6.77 -9.41 14.59
CA PRO A 197 7.82 -9.83 13.67
C PRO A 197 7.98 -8.94 12.43
N LEU A 198 6.87 -8.38 11.91
CA LEU A 198 6.92 -7.43 10.79
C LEU A 198 7.46 -6.07 11.23
N VAL A 199 7.10 -5.63 12.44
CA VAL A 199 7.62 -4.39 13.03
C VAL A 199 9.12 -4.50 13.24
N GLN A 200 9.61 -5.60 13.83
CA GLN A 200 11.03 -5.81 14.05
C GLN A 200 11.82 -5.81 12.74
N GLU A 201 11.33 -6.51 11.71
CA GLU A 201 11.99 -6.50 10.39
C GLU A 201 12.08 -5.08 9.79
N GLN A 202 11.07 -4.23 9.98
CA GLN A 202 11.13 -2.83 9.52
C GLN A 202 12.04 -1.94 10.36
N LEU A 203 12.15 -2.20 11.66
CA LEU A 203 13.14 -1.53 12.50
C LEU A 203 14.57 -1.91 12.09
N ASP A 204 14.80 -3.19 11.80
CA ASP A 204 16.11 -3.71 11.39
C ASP A 204 16.54 -3.16 10.02
N SER A 205 15.60 -2.96 9.09
CA SER A 205 15.89 -2.45 7.74
C SER A 205 15.96 -0.91 7.65
N ALA A 206 15.14 -0.19 8.43
CA ALA A 206 15.00 1.26 8.34
C ALA A 206 15.72 2.02 9.47
N LEU A 207 15.55 1.62 10.73
CA LEU A 207 16.06 2.37 11.89
C LEU A 207 17.50 1.97 12.26
N GLU A 208 17.77 0.68 12.38
CA GLU A 208 19.07 0.17 12.83
C GLU A 208 20.24 0.68 11.95
N PRO A 209 20.12 0.79 10.61
CA PRO A 209 21.19 1.34 9.77
C PRO A 209 21.46 2.83 10.02
N VAL A 210 20.43 3.61 10.39
CA VAL A 210 20.60 5.02 10.78
C VAL A 210 21.36 5.11 12.09
N VAL A 211 20.98 4.30 13.09
CA VAL A 211 21.68 4.22 14.39
C VAL A 211 23.13 3.77 14.21
N ALA A 212 23.36 2.73 13.39
CA ALA A 212 24.70 2.23 13.10
C ALA A 212 25.59 3.30 12.44
N THR A 213 25.04 4.09 11.51
CA THR A 213 25.77 5.20 10.88
C THR A 213 26.14 6.28 11.90
N ILE A 214 25.22 6.63 12.80
CA ILE A 214 25.47 7.57 13.90
C ILE A 214 26.57 7.07 14.82
N LEU A 215 26.49 5.82 15.28
CA LEU A 215 27.47 5.23 16.21
C LEU A 215 28.83 4.98 15.55
N ALA A 216 28.89 4.74 14.24
CA ALA A 216 30.15 4.69 13.51
C ALA A 216 30.85 6.06 13.48
N THR A 217 30.08 7.16 13.45
CA THR A 217 30.61 8.54 13.43
C THR A 217 30.87 9.08 14.84
N HIS A 218 30.02 8.72 15.80
CA HIS A 218 30.05 9.12 17.20
C HIS A 218 29.94 7.88 18.09
N PRO A 219 31.06 7.16 18.34
CA PRO A 219 31.01 5.86 19.01
C PRO A 219 30.65 5.92 20.50
N THR A 220 31.06 6.97 21.22
CA THR A 220 30.82 7.13 22.67
C THR A 220 30.77 8.61 23.08
N GLY A 221 30.33 8.89 24.31
CA GLY A 221 30.37 10.23 24.90
C GLY A 221 29.15 11.10 24.59
N ASP A 222 29.18 12.36 25.04
CA ASP A 222 28.07 13.30 24.89
C ASP A 222 27.67 13.52 23.41
N GLY A 223 28.64 13.51 22.49
CA GLY A 223 28.37 13.62 21.06
C GLY A 223 27.50 12.47 20.53
N ALA A 224 27.72 11.24 21.02
CA ALA A 224 26.91 10.08 20.67
C ALA A 224 25.48 10.19 21.24
N VAL A 225 25.36 10.65 22.49
CA VAL A 225 24.06 10.91 23.13
C VAL A 225 23.25 11.93 22.35
N GLN A 226 23.85 13.07 22.01
CA GLN A 226 23.18 14.13 21.25
C GLN A 226 22.82 13.68 19.83
N ALA A 227 23.69 12.93 19.17
CA ALA A 227 23.41 12.41 17.83
C ALA A 227 22.26 11.40 17.83
N LEU A 228 22.20 10.48 18.82
CA LEU A 228 21.06 9.55 18.97
C LEU A 228 19.75 10.28 19.28
N LEU A 229 19.78 11.28 20.17
CA LEU A 229 18.60 12.09 20.50
C LEU A 229 18.17 13.03 19.36
N SER A 230 19.04 13.24 18.37
CA SER A 230 18.70 14.02 17.16
C SER A 230 17.90 13.24 16.12
N ILE A 231 17.83 11.91 16.24
CA ILE A 231 17.03 11.04 15.36
C ILE A 231 15.57 11.50 15.45
N SER A 232 14.94 11.71 14.29
CA SER A 232 13.52 11.99 14.16
C SER A 232 12.82 10.83 13.45
N VAL A 233 11.97 10.13 14.20
CA VAL A 233 11.13 9.02 13.73
C VAL A 233 9.69 9.50 13.63
N ILE A 234 9.06 9.35 12.48
CA ILE A 234 7.65 9.68 12.29
C ILE A 234 6.81 8.52 11.76
N ASP A 235 5.57 8.45 12.22
CA ASP A 235 4.49 7.71 11.59
C ASP A 235 3.40 8.69 11.14
N PRO A 236 3.16 8.85 9.82
CA PRO A 236 2.19 9.79 9.27
C PRO A 236 0.72 9.34 9.43
N ALA A 237 0.48 8.12 9.91
CA ALA A 237 -0.83 7.56 10.22
C ALA A 237 -0.73 6.68 11.48
N CYS A 238 -0.28 7.30 12.58
CA CYS A 238 0.31 6.59 13.70
C CYS A 238 -0.65 5.71 14.50
N GLY A 239 -1.97 5.88 14.38
CA GLY A 239 -2.92 5.11 15.15
C GLY A 239 -2.63 5.21 16.65
N SER A 240 -2.53 4.06 17.33
CA SER A 240 -2.17 3.97 18.75
C SER A 240 -0.67 4.13 19.03
N GLY A 241 0.17 4.43 18.03
CA GLY A 241 1.60 4.69 18.18
C GLY A 241 2.47 3.44 18.28
N HIS A 242 2.03 2.28 17.78
CA HIS A 242 2.74 1.01 17.94
C HIS A 242 4.16 1.02 17.33
N PHE A 243 4.31 1.47 16.08
CA PHE A 243 5.64 1.63 15.44
C PHE A 243 6.52 2.63 16.19
N LEU A 244 5.94 3.75 16.62
CA LEU A 244 6.62 4.80 17.35
C LEU A 244 7.18 4.32 18.69
N LEU A 245 6.39 3.55 19.44
CA LEU A 245 6.82 2.94 20.70
C LEU A 245 7.94 1.91 20.47
N ALA A 246 7.81 1.07 19.44
CA ALA A 246 8.83 0.06 19.12
C ALA A 246 10.16 0.72 18.72
N ALA A 247 10.12 1.77 17.90
CA ALA A 247 11.28 2.57 17.53
C ALA A 247 11.91 3.26 18.76
N ALA A 248 11.08 3.85 19.64
CA ALA A 248 11.57 4.50 20.85
C ALA A 248 12.35 3.53 21.74
N ARG A 249 11.82 2.32 21.95
CA ARG A 249 12.49 1.26 22.71
C ARG A 249 13.83 0.85 22.10
N ARG A 250 13.89 0.74 20.76
CA ARG A 250 15.12 0.36 20.05
C ARG A 250 16.21 1.43 20.21
N ILE A 251 15.87 2.70 20.00
CA ILE A 251 16.81 3.82 20.20
C ILE A 251 17.23 3.92 21.68
N ALA A 252 16.28 3.77 22.61
CA ALA A 252 16.56 3.79 24.05
C ALA A 252 17.55 2.71 24.48
N GLY A 253 17.45 1.50 23.90
CA GLY A 253 18.42 0.44 24.14
C GLY A 253 19.84 0.82 23.75
N HIS A 254 20.02 1.48 22.61
CA HIS A 254 21.32 2.00 22.18
C HIS A 254 21.81 3.17 23.05
N LEU A 255 20.92 4.12 23.36
CA LEU A 255 21.24 5.27 24.21
C LEU A 255 21.64 4.83 25.64
N ALA A 256 20.94 3.85 26.21
CA ALA A 256 21.26 3.29 27.52
C ALA A 256 22.63 2.61 27.53
N ARG A 257 23.02 1.92 26.45
CA ARG A 257 24.36 1.35 26.28
C ARG A 257 25.43 2.42 26.26
N VAL A 258 25.24 3.49 25.48
CA VAL A 258 26.20 4.61 25.41
C VAL A 258 26.36 5.26 26.79
N ARG A 259 25.26 5.50 27.51
CA ARG A 259 25.29 6.09 28.87
C ARG A 259 25.95 5.18 29.90
N ALA A 260 25.64 3.88 29.85
CA ALA A 260 26.28 2.89 30.74
C ALA A 260 27.80 2.83 30.50
N GLN A 261 28.24 2.85 29.25
CA GLN A 261 29.67 2.92 28.90
C GLN A 261 30.33 4.18 29.44
N MET A 262 29.65 5.34 29.38
CA MET A 262 30.16 6.60 29.94
C MET A 262 30.30 6.55 31.47
N ARG A 263 29.29 6.01 32.17
CA ARG A 263 29.35 5.81 33.63
C ARG A 263 30.46 4.84 34.00
N ASP A 264 30.60 3.73 33.29
CA ASP A 264 31.54 2.67 33.65
C ASP A 264 32.98 3.00 33.25
N ALA A 265 33.20 3.88 32.26
CA ALA A 265 34.52 4.49 32.03
C ALA A 265 35.03 5.28 33.25
N LEU A 266 34.13 5.72 34.14
CA LEU A 266 34.46 6.36 35.42
C LEU A 266 34.57 5.36 36.59
N ALA A 267 34.05 4.13 36.47
CA ALA A 267 33.86 3.18 37.58
C ALA A 267 34.48 1.77 37.40
N GLY A 268 34.99 1.41 36.21
CA GLY A 268 35.74 0.18 35.95
C GLY A 268 34.92 -1.13 35.79
N ASN A 269 33.58 -1.08 35.77
CA ASN A 269 32.70 -2.26 35.83
C ASN A 269 31.87 -2.49 34.56
N GLY A 270 32.45 -3.09 33.52
CA GLY A 270 31.70 -3.94 32.56
C GLY A 270 30.68 -3.33 31.58
N GLY A 271 30.30 -2.06 31.66
CA GLY A 271 29.60 -1.33 30.58
C GLY A 271 28.13 -1.74 30.34
N GLN A 272 27.47 -2.41 31.28
CA GLN A 272 26.09 -2.92 31.07
C GLN A 272 25.01 -1.91 31.51
N PRO A 273 23.96 -1.68 30.70
CA PRO A 273 22.83 -0.84 31.09
C PRO A 273 22.04 -1.44 32.25
N THR A 274 21.74 -0.63 33.25
CA THR A 274 20.77 -0.95 34.31
C THR A 274 19.35 -0.71 33.81
N PRO A 275 18.32 -1.29 34.46
CA PRO A 275 16.92 -0.96 34.16
C PRO A 275 16.62 0.53 34.29
N ASP A 276 17.35 1.24 35.14
CA ASP A 276 17.19 2.67 35.36
C ASP A 276 17.78 3.49 34.21
N ASP A 277 18.96 3.11 33.69
CA ASP A 277 19.55 3.74 32.50
C ASP A 277 18.59 3.64 31.30
N TYR A 278 17.98 2.47 31.13
CA TYR A 278 17.03 2.24 30.05
C TYR A 278 15.76 3.07 30.18
N ARG A 279 15.19 3.20 31.39
CA ARG A 279 14.00 4.04 31.63
C ARG A 279 14.27 5.51 31.32
N HIS A 280 15.39 6.05 31.80
CA HIS A 280 15.78 7.43 31.51
C HIS A 280 16.08 7.63 30.02
N ALA A 281 16.76 6.68 29.38
CA ALA A 281 16.97 6.71 27.94
C ALA A 281 15.65 6.70 27.14
N LEU A 282 14.70 5.86 27.54
CA LEU A 282 13.39 5.77 26.89
C LEU A 282 12.58 7.07 27.06
N ARG A 283 12.61 7.66 28.26
CA ARG A 283 12.05 8.99 28.51
C ARG A 283 12.60 10.02 27.52
N ASP A 284 13.92 10.13 27.44
CA ASP A 284 14.55 11.14 26.58
C ASP A 284 14.25 10.88 25.11
N VAL A 285 14.26 9.62 24.66
CA VAL A 285 13.91 9.29 23.28
C VAL A 285 12.46 9.64 22.97
N VAL A 286 11.51 9.35 23.86
CA VAL A 286 10.10 9.73 23.66
C VAL A 286 9.93 11.24 23.60
N THR A 287 10.66 12.00 24.40
CA THR A 287 10.61 13.47 24.39
C THR A 287 11.22 14.08 23.13
N HIS A 288 12.29 13.50 22.57
CA HIS A 288 13.09 14.15 21.53
C HIS A 288 12.95 13.54 20.13
N CYS A 289 12.66 12.25 20.02
CA CYS A 289 12.83 11.52 18.76
C CYS A 289 11.53 11.15 18.05
N VAL A 290 10.39 11.15 18.73
CA VAL A 290 9.18 10.45 18.27
C VAL A 290 8.08 11.42 17.85
N TYR A 291 7.65 11.32 16.60
CA TYR A 291 6.65 12.20 15.99
C TYR A 291 5.48 11.40 15.42
N GLY A 292 4.27 11.93 15.50
CA GLY A 292 3.06 11.24 15.04
C GLY A 292 2.06 12.16 14.38
N VAL A 293 1.38 11.66 13.35
CA VAL A 293 0.24 12.32 12.72
C VAL A 293 -0.91 11.33 12.68
N ASP A 294 -2.11 11.80 12.99
CA ASP A 294 -3.34 11.05 12.74
C ASP A 294 -4.51 12.02 12.54
N MET A 295 -5.52 11.61 11.76
CA MET A 295 -6.74 12.38 11.60
C MET A 295 -7.74 12.14 12.74
N ASN A 296 -7.59 11.03 13.46
CA ASN A 296 -8.41 10.70 14.61
C ASN A 296 -7.79 11.26 15.90
N PRO A 297 -8.43 12.24 16.56
CA PRO A 297 -7.90 12.79 17.81
C PRO A 297 -7.77 11.74 18.92
N MET A 298 -8.60 10.69 18.87
CA MET A 298 -8.51 9.58 19.83
C MET A 298 -7.25 8.75 19.63
N ALA A 299 -6.85 8.49 18.38
CA ALA A 299 -5.64 7.74 18.07
C ALA A 299 -4.39 8.43 18.64
N LEU A 300 -4.26 9.74 18.42
CA LEU A 300 -3.18 10.55 19.00
C LEU A 300 -3.18 10.54 20.52
N GLU A 301 -4.37 10.55 21.14
CA GLU A 301 -4.47 10.46 22.59
C GLU A 301 -3.97 9.11 23.09
N LEU A 302 -4.39 8.01 22.47
CA LEU A 302 -3.92 6.65 22.76
C LEU A 302 -2.41 6.52 22.60
N ALA A 303 -1.85 7.05 21.51
CA ALA A 303 -0.40 7.06 21.27
C ALA A 303 0.36 7.77 22.39
N ARG A 304 -0.09 8.97 22.80
CA ARG A 304 0.52 9.69 23.93
C ARG A 304 0.45 8.90 25.23
N MET A 305 -0.70 8.30 25.55
CA MET A 305 -0.87 7.52 26.78
C MET A 305 0.03 6.28 26.79
N ALA A 306 0.14 5.58 25.66
CA ALA A 306 1.01 4.41 25.51
C ALA A 306 2.49 4.78 25.72
N LEU A 307 2.93 5.89 25.12
CA LEU A 307 4.30 6.40 25.30
C LEU A 307 4.58 6.82 26.74
N TRP A 308 3.64 7.53 27.39
CA TRP A 308 3.78 7.91 28.80
C TRP A 308 3.85 6.72 29.75
N LEU A 309 3.04 5.69 29.51
CA LEU A 309 3.03 4.47 30.33
C LEU A 309 4.39 3.75 30.28
N GLU A 310 5.00 3.74 29.11
CA GLU A 310 6.24 3.03 28.86
C GLU A 310 7.49 3.84 29.24
N ALA A 311 7.46 5.15 29.02
CA ALA A 311 8.55 6.08 29.30
C ALA A 311 8.51 6.68 30.72
N TYR A 312 7.70 6.11 31.61
CA TYR A 312 7.53 6.61 32.97
C TYR A 312 8.80 6.42 33.81
N THR A 313 9.22 7.48 34.51
CA THR A 313 10.23 7.43 35.57
C THR A 313 9.67 8.03 36.87
N PRO A 314 10.03 7.51 38.06
CA PRO A 314 9.45 7.95 39.34
C PRO A 314 9.89 9.36 39.78
N ASP A 315 11.02 9.81 39.25
CA ASP A 315 11.75 11.02 39.62
C ASP A 315 11.43 12.22 38.71
N ALA A 316 10.64 12.02 37.65
CA ALA A 316 10.28 13.06 36.69
C ALA A 316 8.78 13.05 36.33
N PRO A 317 8.20 14.21 36.01
CA PRO A 317 6.79 14.32 35.61
C PRO A 317 6.55 13.74 34.20
N LEU A 318 5.31 13.52 33.78
CA LEU A 318 5.02 13.03 32.43
C LEU A 318 5.44 14.06 31.36
N GLY A 319 6.29 13.65 30.41
CA GLY A 319 6.88 14.55 29.41
C GLY A 319 5.85 15.21 28.47
N PHE A 320 6.17 16.42 28.00
CA PHE A 320 5.35 17.16 27.03
C PHE A 320 5.74 16.82 25.59
N VAL A 321 4.83 16.20 24.84
CA VAL A 321 5.07 15.74 23.45
C VAL A 321 4.08 16.33 22.43
N ASP A 322 3.16 17.21 22.84
CA ASP A 322 2.05 17.67 22.01
C ASP A 322 2.50 18.36 20.71
N HIS A 323 3.68 18.99 20.70
CA HIS A 323 4.21 19.63 19.49
C HIS A 323 4.85 18.64 18.51
N HIS A 324 5.06 17.38 18.90
CA HIS A 324 5.50 16.29 18.02
C HIS A 324 4.32 15.47 17.47
N PHE A 325 3.13 15.57 18.08
CA PHE A 325 1.91 14.85 17.69
C PHE A 325 0.86 15.80 17.08
N LYS A 326 0.60 15.68 15.78
CA LYS A 326 -0.29 16.61 15.06
C LYS A 326 -1.60 15.95 14.64
N LEU A 327 -2.72 16.57 15.02
CA LEU A 327 -4.03 16.27 14.45
C LEU A 327 -4.07 16.79 13.02
N GLY A 328 -4.18 15.90 12.05
CA GLY A 328 -4.06 16.26 10.64
C GLY A 328 -4.29 15.09 9.70
N ASN A 329 -4.90 15.38 8.55
CA ASN A 329 -4.92 14.48 7.42
C ASN A 329 -3.58 14.62 6.66
N ALA A 330 -2.70 13.65 6.81
CA ALA A 330 -1.38 13.61 6.16
C ALA A 330 -1.42 13.77 4.63
N LEU A 331 -2.55 13.44 3.99
CA LEU A 331 -2.74 13.49 2.55
C LEU A 331 -3.35 14.81 2.06
N LEU A 332 -3.99 15.58 2.94
CA LEU A 332 -4.60 16.87 2.61
C LEU A 332 -3.85 18.02 3.28
N GLY A 333 -3.26 18.88 2.46
CA GLY A 333 -2.49 20.01 2.91
C GLY A 333 -1.24 20.21 2.08
N VAL A 334 -0.80 21.46 2.00
CA VAL A 334 0.36 21.86 1.22
C VAL A 334 1.65 21.25 1.80
N MET A 335 2.39 20.52 0.96
CA MET A 335 3.71 19.96 1.29
C MET A 335 4.80 21.03 1.26
N ASP A 336 4.93 21.72 0.14
CA ASP A 336 5.88 22.82 -0.05
C ASP A 336 5.13 24.12 -0.34
N PRO A 337 5.20 25.13 0.56
CA PRO A 337 4.57 26.44 0.35
C PRO A 337 4.91 27.12 -0.98
N LYS A 338 6.00 26.73 -1.66
CA LYS A 338 6.30 27.17 -3.04
C LYS A 338 5.17 26.92 -4.03
N THR A 339 4.36 25.88 -3.83
CA THR A 339 3.22 25.60 -4.70
C THR A 339 2.17 26.71 -4.70
N LEU A 340 2.06 27.51 -3.62
CA LEU A 340 1.15 28.66 -3.59
C LEU A 340 1.48 29.67 -4.68
N LEU A 341 2.75 29.75 -5.06
CA LEU A 341 3.26 30.68 -6.05
C LEU A 341 2.91 30.27 -7.49
N GLU A 342 2.54 29.02 -7.70
CA GLU A 342 2.02 28.53 -9.00
C GLU A 342 0.54 28.88 -9.19
N GLY A 343 -0.11 29.39 -8.14
CA GLY A 343 -1.53 29.63 -8.09
C GLY A 343 -2.33 28.35 -7.93
N VAL A 344 -3.65 28.51 -7.76
CA VAL A 344 -4.57 27.37 -7.63
C VAL A 344 -4.75 26.71 -9.00
N PRO A 345 -4.60 25.38 -9.13
CA PRO A 345 -4.90 24.65 -10.36
C PRO A 345 -6.36 24.81 -10.84
N ASP A 346 -6.57 24.74 -12.15
CA ASP A 346 -7.91 24.89 -12.76
C ASP A 346 -8.82 23.71 -12.40
N GLU A 347 -8.21 22.57 -12.09
CA GLU A 347 -8.80 21.32 -11.65
C GLU A 347 -9.57 21.47 -10.34
N ALA A 348 -9.18 22.42 -9.48
CA ALA A 348 -9.88 22.74 -8.24
C ALA A 348 -11.36 23.14 -8.47
N TYR A 349 -11.68 23.60 -9.69
CA TYR A 349 -13.02 24.04 -10.09
C TYR A 349 -13.69 23.07 -11.08
N LYS A 350 -13.26 21.81 -11.11
CA LYS A 350 -13.98 20.74 -11.81
C LYS A 350 -15.37 20.57 -11.18
N GLU A 351 -16.38 20.34 -12.02
CA GLU A 351 -17.75 20.05 -11.58
C GLU A 351 -17.80 18.70 -10.86
N LEU A 352 -18.20 18.70 -9.58
CA LEU A 352 -18.38 17.49 -8.75
C LEU A 352 -19.86 17.24 -8.46
N THR A 353 -20.15 16.11 -7.80
CA THR A 353 -21.52 15.77 -7.38
C THR A 353 -22.11 16.89 -6.53
N GLY A 354 -23.27 17.42 -6.94
CA GLY A 354 -23.98 18.48 -6.22
C GLY A 354 -23.55 19.90 -6.58
N ASP A 355 -22.47 20.09 -7.36
CA ASP A 355 -22.00 21.42 -7.75
C ASP A 355 -22.85 22.05 -8.87
N VAL A 356 -22.85 23.39 -8.92
CA VAL A 356 -23.50 24.15 -9.99
C VAL A 356 -22.51 24.38 -11.14
N LYS A 357 -22.77 23.74 -12.28
CA LYS A 357 -21.95 23.80 -13.49
C LYS A 357 -21.58 25.21 -13.95
N ALA A 358 -22.52 26.16 -13.90
CA ALA A 358 -22.26 27.54 -14.30
C ALA A 358 -21.22 28.22 -13.40
N LEU A 359 -21.37 28.05 -12.08
CA LEU A 359 -20.46 28.59 -11.08
C LEU A 359 -19.04 28.03 -11.22
N CYS A 360 -18.91 26.72 -11.42
CA CYS A 360 -17.62 26.06 -11.64
C CYS A 360 -16.89 26.64 -12.86
N ARG A 361 -17.61 26.86 -13.97
CA ARG A 361 -17.03 27.49 -15.18
C ARG A 361 -16.59 28.93 -14.94
N ASP A 362 -17.37 29.71 -14.21
CA ASP A 362 -17.04 31.12 -13.92
C ASP A 362 -15.85 31.25 -12.95
N LEU A 363 -15.78 30.41 -11.90
CA LEU A 363 -14.62 30.33 -11.00
C LEU A 363 -13.37 29.91 -11.76
N LYS A 364 -13.45 28.86 -12.59
CA LYS A 364 -12.34 28.39 -13.42
C LYS A 364 -11.82 29.48 -14.36
N ARG A 365 -12.73 30.21 -15.02
CA ARG A 365 -12.36 31.33 -15.92
C ARG A 365 -11.62 32.44 -15.16
N ARG A 366 -12.14 32.86 -14.00
CA ARG A 366 -11.52 33.90 -13.15
C ARG A 366 -10.14 33.45 -12.67
N ASN A 367 -10.06 32.26 -12.08
CA ASN A 367 -8.80 31.70 -11.58
C ASN A 367 -7.72 31.61 -12.67
N ARG A 368 -8.09 31.17 -13.88
CA ARG A 368 -7.15 31.13 -15.00
C ARG A 368 -6.58 32.50 -15.35
N GLN A 369 -7.43 33.52 -15.44
CA GLN A 369 -6.99 34.90 -15.72
C GLN A 369 -6.05 35.43 -14.63
N GLU A 370 -6.36 35.16 -13.36
CA GLU A 370 -5.53 35.53 -12.21
C GLU A 370 -4.18 34.80 -12.24
N ARG A 371 -4.17 33.49 -12.52
CA ARG A 371 -2.94 32.69 -12.62
C ARG A 371 -2.07 33.13 -13.81
N ASP A 372 -2.67 33.46 -14.95
CA ASP A 372 -1.94 34.02 -16.11
C ASP A 372 -1.37 35.42 -15.78
N GLY A 373 -2.06 36.21 -14.94
CA GLY A 373 -1.53 37.44 -14.35
C GLY A 373 -0.32 37.19 -13.44
N LEU A 374 -0.43 36.23 -12.53
CA LEU A 374 0.63 35.82 -11.61
C LEU A 374 1.88 35.33 -12.35
N ASN A 375 1.71 34.51 -13.40
CA ASN A 375 2.82 34.02 -14.22
C ASN A 375 3.58 35.15 -14.92
N ARG A 376 2.87 36.21 -15.35
CA ARG A 376 3.52 37.42 -15.91
C ARG A 376 4.28 38.21 -14.85
N MET A 377 3.75 38.30 -13.62
CA MET A 377 4.43 38.94 -12.50
C MET A 377 5.65 38.16 -11.99
N ARG A 378 5.61 36.82 -12.01
CA ARG A 378 6.74 35.95 -11.64
C ARG A 378 7.98 36.17 -12.50
N ALA A 379 7.81 36.58 -13.76
CA ALA A 379 8.94 36.92 -14.62
C ALA A 379 9.69 38.20 -14.17
N ALA A 380 9.14 38.99 -13.23
CA ALA A 380 9.79 40.16 -12.68
C ALA A 380 10.70 39.80 -11.48
N ALA A 381 11.95 40.28 -11.49
CA ALA A 381 12.97 39.95 -10.49
C ALA A 381 12.63 40.37 -9.04
N SER A 382 11.87 41.47 -8.86
CA SER A 382 11.46 41.97 -7.54
C SER A 382 10.47 41.06 -6.82
N PHE A 383 9.59 40.38 -7.57
CA PHE A 383 8.64 39.42 -7.02
C PHE A 383 9.36 38.18 -6.48
N SER A 384 10.40 37.72 -7.17
CA SER A 384 11.19 36.55 -6.76
C SER A 384 11.99 36.78 -5.45
N GLN A 385 12.53 37.98 -5.22
CA GLN A 385 13.27 38.30 -3.99
C GLN A 385 12.40 38.36 -2.73
N SER A 386 11.22 38.99 -2.81
CA SER A 386 10.27 39.04 -1.68
C SER A 386 9.73 37.65 -1.31
N LEU A 387 9.60 36.77 -2.29
CA LEU A 387 9.18 35.38 -2.08
C LEU A 387 10.25 34.52 -1.42
N GLN A 388 11.51 34.71 -1.82
CA GLN A 388 12.65 34.03 -1.19
C GLN A 388 12.82 34.44 0.28
N ALA A 389 12.53 35.71 0.61
CA ALA A 389 12.50 36.19 1.99
C ALA A 389 11.35 35.59 2.83
N MET A 390 10.17 35.36 2.24
CA MET A 390 9.06 34.64 2.89
C MET A 390 9.35 33.13 3.06
N GLU A 391 10.08 32.52 2.12
CA GLU A 391 10.50 31.14 2.23
C GLU A 391 11.47 30.93 3.41
N LEU A 392 12.37 31.91 3.63
CA LEU A 392 13.25 32.00 4.80
C LEU A 392 12.48 32.29 6.12
N SER A 393 11.25 32.81 6.05
CA SER A 393 10.42 33.14 7.23
C SER A 393 9.50 32.00 7.69
N ILE A 394 9.53 30.82 7.05
CA ILE A 394 8.95 29.59 7.63
C ILE A 394 9.83 29.23 8.85
N THR A 395 9.53 29.86 9.98
CA THR A 395 10.44 29.90 11.12
C THR A 395 10.46 28.55 11.83
N ALA A 396 11.56 27.81 11.67
CA ALA A 396 11.87 26.69 12.55
C ALA A 396 12.20 27.15 13.99
N GLY A 397 12.63 28.41 14.13
CA GLY A 397 13.10 29.00 15.39
C GLY A 397 12.18 28.75 16.59
N PRO A 398 10.88 29.08 16.53
CA PRO A 398 10.00 28.90 17.69
C PRO A 398 9.80 27.44 18.11
N LEU A 399 9.71 26.50 17.15
CA LEU A 399 9.57 25.07 17.48
C LEU A 399 10.90 24.46 17.95
N GLN A 400 12.05 24.92 17.43
CA GLN A 400 13.37 24.53 17.95
C GLN A 400 13.62 25.05 19.37
N GLN A 401 13.19 26.29 19.67
CA GLN A 401 13.23 26.84 21.02
C GLN A 401 12.34 26.04 21.97
N LEU A 402 11.17 25.61 21.51
CA LEU A 402 10.26 24.75 22.28
C LEU A 402 10.89 23.38 22.60
N ASP A 403 11.56 22.76 21.63
CA ASP A 403 12.31 21.50 21.84
C ASP A 403 13.43 21.67 22.87
N ALA A 404 14.10 22.83 22.89
CA ALA A 404 15.21 23.12 23.80
C ALA A 404 14.80 23.49 25.23
N LEU A 405 13.51 23.73 25.50
CA LEU A 405 13.06 24.00 26.87
C LEU A 405 13.26 22.77 27.77
N PRO A 406 13.50 22.95 29.08
CA PRO A 406 13.55 21.84 30.02
C PRO A 406 12.18 21.15 30.19
N ASP A 407 12.16 19.94 30.75
CA ASP A 407 10.94 19.18 31.11
C ASP A 407 11.12 18.35 32.40
N ALA A 408 12.02 18.78 33.28
CA ALA A 408 12.36 18.07 34.51
C ALA A 408 11.33 18.29 35.64
N THR A 409 10.59 19.39 35.61
CA THR A 409 9.60 19.74 36.64
C THR A 409 8.22 20.04 36.05
N LEU A 410 7.17 20.04 36.89
CA LEU A 410 5.82 20.46 36.46
C LEU A 410 5.80 21.91 35.96
N ALA A 411 6.66 22.78 36.51
CA ALA A 411 6.79 24.16 36.07
C ALA A 411 7.36 24.24 34.64
N ASP A 412 8.36 23.38 34.34
CA ASP A 412 8.94 23.30 33.00
C ASP A 412 7.92 22.81 31.97
N ILE A 413 7.13 21.78 32.31
CA ILE A 413 6.04 21.29 31.45
C ILE A 413 4.98 22.37 31.22
N ALA A 414 4.58 23.09 32.27
CA ALA A 414 3.63 24.19 32.15
C ALA A 414 4.17 25.30 31.24
N ALA A 415 5.45 25.65 31.37
CA ALA A 415 6.12 26.62 30.51
C ALA A 415 6.16 26.17 29.04
N LYS A 416 6.51 24.90 28.77
CA LYS A 416 6.43 24.30 27.42
C LYS A 416 5.03 24.38 26.84
N ARG A 417 4.01 23.97 27.61
CA ARG A 417 2.62 24.00 27.17
C ARG A 417 2.14 25.42 26.87
N GLN A 418 2.50 26.39 27.72
CA GLN A 418 2.16 27.80 27.51
C GLN A 418 2.84 28.36 26.26
N ALA A 419 4.14 28.05 26.06
CA ALA A 419 4.86 28.45 24.85
C ALA A 419 4.21 27.86 23.60
N TYR A 420 3.86 26.58 23.61
CA TYR A 420 3.17 25.94 22.48
C TYR A 420 1.79 26.53 22.20
N ALA A 421 0.98 26.79 23.25
CA ALA A 421 -0.32 27.43 23.10
C ALA A 421 -0.20 28.85 22.50
N ALA A 422 0.82 29.61 22.90
CA ALA A 422 1.11 30.92 22.34
C ALA A 422 1.47 30.83 20.84
N LEU A 423 2.23 29.81 20.42
CA LEU A 423 2.53 29.56 19.00
C LEU A 423 1.27 29.22 18.20
N GLN A 424 0.37 28.39 18.73
CA GLN A 424 -0.89 28.05 18.06
C GLN A 424 -1.81 29.27 17.92
N GLN A 425 -1.89 30.12 18.95
CA GLN A 425 -2.69 31.35 18.91
C GLN A 425 -2.08 32.41 17.96
N GLY A 426 -0.75 32.52 17.92
CA GLY A 426 -0.04 33.42 17.01
C GLY A 426 -0.12 32.99 15.53
N ALA A 427 -0.19 31.68 15.27
CA ALA A 427 -0.32 31.12 13.92
C ALA A 427 -1.66 31.45 13.24
N GLY A 428 -2.72 31.71 14.01
CA GLY A 428 -4.07 31.97 13.51
C GLY A 428 -4.28 33.32 12.81
N VAL A 429 -3.27 34.21 12.83
CA VAL A 429 -3.34 35.57 12.25
C VAL A 429 -2.23 35.82 11.22
N ASP A 430 -1.46 34.79 10.85
CA ASP A 430 -0.41 34.89 9.85
C ASP A 430 -0.99 34.76 8.43
N GLY A 431 -0.61 35.68 7.53
CA GLY A 431 -1.02 35.67 6.12
C GLY A 431 -0.65 34.38 5.40
N LEU A 432 0.44 33.72 5.81
CA LEU A 432 0.85 32.43 5.26
C LEU A 432 -0.11 31.29 5.65
N ALA A 433 -0.50 31.18 6.93
CA ALA A 433 -1.43 30.15 7.39
C ALA A 433 -2.79 30.27 6.68
N LEU A 434 -3.28 31.50 6.53
CA LEU A 434 -4.50 31.76 5.77
C LEU A 434 -4.34 31.39 4.29
N ALA A 435 -3.22 31.74 3.65
CA ALA A 435 -2.96 31.38 2.24
C ALA A 435 -2.97 29.85 2.02
N LEU A 436 -2.37 29.09 2.93
CA LEU A 436 -2.33 27.63 2.91
C LEU A 436 -3.75 27.02 3.03
N HIS A 437 -4.58 27.55 3.92
CA HIS A 437 -5.99 27.14 4.06
C HIS A 437 -6.81 27.50 2.82
N LEU A 438 -6.67 28.72 2.29
CA LEU A 438 -7.38 29.18 1.09
C LEU A 438 -7.04 28.30 -0.12
N TYR A 439 -5.77 27.92 -0.29
CA TYR A 439 -5.36 27.02 -1.37
C TYR A 439 -6.10 25.68 -1.32
N CYS A 440 -6.17 25.05 -0.15
CA CYS A 440 -6.88 23.78 0.01
C CYS A 440 -8.41 23.97 -0.11
N ALA A 441 -8.93 25.08 0.40
CA ALA A 441 -10.35 25.41 0.34
C ALA A 441 -10.87 25.57 -1.09
N ALA A 442 -10.05 26.01 -2.04
CA ALA A 442 -10.45 26.07 -3.45
C ALA A 442 -10.87 24.70 -4.01
N PHE A 443 -10.19 23.63 -3.59
CA PHE A 443 -10.52 22.26 -3.96
C PHE A 443 -11.72 21.74 -3.18
N LEU A 444 -11.67 21.89 -1.84
CA LEU A 444 -12.51 21.16 -0.91
C LEU A 444 -13.87 21.82 -0.63
N LEU A 445 -13.99 23.14 -0.78
CA LEU A 445 -15.27 23.80 -0.59
C LEU A 445 -16.23 23.42 -1.73
N PRO A 446 -17.49 23.08 -1.40
CA PRO A 446 -18.48 22.73 -2.39
C PRO A 446 -18.92 23.98 -3.17
N LYS A 447 -19.32 23.81 -4.42
CA LYS A 447 -19.61 24.90 -5.37
C LYS A 447 -21.10 24.89 -5.73
N HIS A 448 -21.96 24.91 -4.71
CA HIS A 448 -23.42 24.88 -4.86
C HIS A 448 -24.09 26.12 -4.24
N GLY A 449 -25.22 26.56 -4.80
CA GLY A 449 -25.91 27.77 -4.36
C GLY A 449 -25.25 29.08 -4.83
N THR A 450 -26.01 30.17 -4.75
CA THR A 450 -25.60 31.51 -5.24
C THR A 450 -24.51 32.15 -4.37
N GLU A 451 -24.49 31.85 -3.07
CA GLU A 451 -23.51 32.37 -2.10
C GLU A 451 -22.13 31.70 -2.22
N SER A 452 -22.02 30.53 -2.86
CA SER A 452 -20.73 29.85 -3.04
C SER A 452 -19.70 30.69 -3.79
N SER A 453 -20.15 31.58 -4.67
CA SER A 453 -19.28 32.50 -5.42
C SER A 453 -18.53 33.52 -4.55
N THR A 454 -19.01 33.78 -3.33
CA THR A 454 -18.42 34.72 -2.37
C THR A 454 -17.55 34.04 -1.31
N VAL A 455 -17.58 32.69 -1.22
CA VAL A 455 -16.81 31.91 -0.23
C VAL A 455 -15.70 31.04 -0.83
N VAL A 456 -15.84 30.57 -2.08
CA VAL A 456 -14.80 29.75 -2.73
C VAL A 456 -13.63 30.66 -3.16
N PRO A 457 -12.40 30.40 -2.66
CA PRO A 457 -11.24 31.24 -2.99
C PRO A 457 -10.67 30.93 -4.36
N THR A 458 -9.93 31.90 -4.91
CA THR A 458 -9.17 31.83 -6.15
C THR A 458 -7.69 32.16 -5.95
N THR A 459 -6.90 32.05 -7.01
CA THR A 459 -5.46 32.38 -6.97
C THR A 459 -5.20 33.77 -6.39
N GLN A 460 -6.01 34.77 -6.73
CA GLN A 460 -5.83 36.12 -6.18
C GLN A 460 -6.01 36.17 -4.65
N ASP A 461 -6.96 35.43 -4.08
CA ASP A 461 -7.17 35.44 -2.62
C ASP A 461 -5.99 34.80 -1.87
N VAL A 462 -5.45 33.70 -2.41
CA VAL A 462 -4.25 33.05 -1.88
C VAL A 462 -3.07 34.03 -1.90
N MET A 463 -2.88 34.75 -3.00
CA MET A 463 -1.81 35.73 -3.13
C MET A 463 -2.02 36.94 -2.22
N ASN A 464 -3.25 37.43 -2.05
CA ASN A 464 -3.56 38.51 -1.13
C ASN A 464 -3.18 38.13 0.30
N ALA A 465 -3.61 36.94 0.76
CA ALA A 465 -3.24 36.43 2.08
C ALA A 465 -1.71 36.37 2.25
N LEU A 466 -1.01 35.81 1.27
CA LEU A 466 0.44 35.67 1.30
C LEU A 466 1.16 37.03 1.36
N MET A 467 0.64 38.05 0.69
CA MET A 467 1.20 39.41 0.69
C MET A 467 0.70 40.28 1.85
N GLY A 468 -0.05 39.73 2.81
CA GLY A 468 -0.66 40.49 3.91
C GLY A 468 -1.72 41.51 3.46
N GLN A 469 -2.26 41.34 2.25
CA GLN A 469 -3.34 42.16 1.72
C GLN A 469 -4.71 41.64 2.19
N PRO A 470 -5.74 42.50 2.24
CA PRO A 470 -7.07 42.08 2.66
C PRO A 470 -7.65 40.95 1.80
N VAL A 471 -8.13 39.91 2.46
CA VAL A 471 -8.95 38.84 1.88
C VAL A 471 -10.41 39.07 2.27
N ALA A 472 -11.35 38.73 1.38
CA ALA A 472 -12.77 38.82 1.68
C ALA A 472 -13.11 38.02 2.96
N PRO A 473 -13.76 38.61 3.98
CA PRO A 473 -14.00 37.95 5.26
C PRO A 473 -14.74 36.62 5.15
N GLN A 474 -15.68 36.51 4.21
CA GLN A 474 -16.45 35.28 3.99
C GLN A 474 -15.56 34.13 3.50
N LYS A 475 -14.57 34.41 2.64
CA LYS A 475 -13.62 33.39 2.15
C LYS A 475 -12.65 32.95 3.24
N ALA A 476 -12.12 33.90 4.01
CA ALA A 476 -11.24 33.60 5.13
C ALA A 476 -11.96 32.75 6.18
N ALA A 477 -13.18 33.14 6.58
CA ALA A 477 -14.00 32.38 7.52
C ALA A 477 -14.35 30.99 6.98
N ALA A 478 -14.69 30.85 5.70
CA ALA A 478 -14.97 29.55 5.09
C ALA A 478 -13.74 28.63 5.06
N ALA A 479 -12.56 29.17 4.75
CA ALA A 479 -11.31 28.41 4.76
C ALA A 479 -10.90 27.96 6.17
N MET A 480 -11.05 28.83 7.18
CA MET A 480 -10.81 28.48 8.58
C MET A 480 -11.82 27.43 9.07
N SER A 481 -13.11 27.61 8.77
CA SER A 481 -14.14 26.63 9.15
C SER A 481 -13.94 25.28 8.47
N LEU A 482 -13.44 25.26 7.24
CA LEU A 482 -13.06 24.02 6.58
C LEU A 482 -11.89 23.35 7.30
N ALA A 483 -10.85 24.09 7.67
CA ALA A 483 -9.67 23.56 8.37
C ALA A 483 -10.02 22.98 9.76
N GLU A 484 -11.05 23.53 10.43
CA GLU A 484 -11.59 22.97 11.68
C GLU A 484 -12.32 21.64 11.47
N ARG A 485 -13.05 21.50 10.36
CA ARG A 485 -13.87 20.29 10.06
C ARG A 485 -13.09 19.19 9.36
N THR A 486 -12.12 19.57 8.53
CA THR A 486 -11.21 18.70 7.80
C THR A 486 -9.81 19.10 8.24
N PRO A 487 -9.18 18.38 9.19
CA PRO A 487 -7.91 18.79 9.75
C PRO A 487 -6.83 18.74 8.67
N LEU A 488 -6.47 19.90 8.11
CA LEU A 488 -5.45 20.01 7.06
C LEU A 488 -4.05 19.97 7.68
N LEU A 489 -3.12 19.21 7.09
CA LEU A 489 -1.74 19.15 7.55
C LEU A 489 -0.80 19.84 6.56
N HIS A 490 -0.35 21.04 6.91
CA HIS A 490 0.69 21.76 6.18
C HIS A 490 2.09 21.32 6.66
N TRP A 491 2.65 20.29 6.02
CA TRP A 491 3.84 19.55 6.49
C TRP A 491 5.01 20.42 6.95
N ARG A 492 5.52 21.30 6.07
CA ARG A 492 6.67 22.17 6.38
C ARG A 492 6.38 23.22 7.46
N PHE A 493 5.11 23.53 7.69
CA PHE A 493 4.69 24.41 8.78
C PHE A 493 4.54 23.65 10.10
N ALA A 494 3.90 22.48 10.06
CA ALA A 494 3.63 21.65 11.24
C ALA A 494 4.90 21.12 11.91
N PHE A 495 5.94 20.84 11.11
CA PHE A 495 7.22 20.27 11.56
C PHE A 495 8.43 21.10 11.09
N ALA A 496 8.32 22.43 11.13
CA ALA A 496 9.37 23.34 10.63
C ALA A 496 10.76 23.04 11.22
N GLN A 497 10.84 22.63 12.49
CA GLN A 497 12.08 22.24 13.18
C GLN A 497 12.75 20.99 12.59
N VAL A 498 11.98 20.08 11.99
CA VAL A 498 12.50 18.87 11.34
C VAL A 498 12.91 19.19 9.89
N PHE A 499 12.08 19.93 9.16
CA PHE A 499 12.40 20.32 7.78
C PHE A 499 13.59 21.30 7.69
N ALA A 500 13.84 22.11 8.71
CA ALA A 500 15.07 22.90 8.82
C ALA A 500 16.34 22.04 8.92
N ARG A 501 16.21 20.77 9.34
CA ARG A 501 17.27 19.76 9.35
C ARG A 501 17.23 18.84 8.11
N GLY A 502 16.39 19.14 7.13
CA GLY A 502 16.30 18.42 5.86
C GLY A 502 15.24 17.31 5.79
N GLY A 503 14.44 17.10 6.85
CA GLY A 503 13.37 16.08 6.87
C GLY A 503 13.53 15.06 8.01
N PHE A 504 12.64 14.07 8.04
CA PHE A 504 12.67 13.02 9.06
C PHE A 504 13.76 11.99 8.77
N THR A 505 14.54 11.61 9.78
CA THR A 505 15.60 10.60 9.61
C THR A 505 15.03 9.21 9.37
N VAL A 506 13.88 8.90 9.98
CA VAL A 506 13.20 7.62 9.85
C VAL A 506 11.70 7.85 9.69
N VAL A 507 11.08 7.17 8.73
CA VAL A 507 9.62 7.08 8.61
C VAL A 507 9.21 5.63 8.79
N LEU A 508 8.26 5.33 9.69
CA LEU A 508 7.75 3.98 9.92
C LEU A 508 6.22 4.02 9.87
N ALA A 509 5.58 3.17 9.06
CA ALA A 509 4.13 3.22 8.94
C ALA A 509 3.51 1.92 8.43
N ASN A 510 2.29 1.63 8.89
CA ASN A 510 1.32 0.80 8.18
C ASN A 510 0.12 1.68 7.80
N PRO A 511 0.20 2.43 6.69
CA PRO A 511 -0.87 3.35 6.31
C PRO A 511 -2.14 2.60 5.85
N PRO A 512 -3.29 3.28 5.82
CA PRO A 512 -4.55 2.75 5.28
C PRO A 512 -4.42 2.20 3.85
N TRP A 513 -5.16 1.13 3.51
CA TRP A 513 -5.10 0.44 2.20
C TRP A 513 -6.30 0.73 1.27
N GLU A 514 -7.17 1.66 1.66
CA GLU A 514 -8.42 1.95 0.95
C GLU A 514 -8.22 2.78 -0.33
N ARG A 515 -9.29 2.87 -1.12
CA ARG A 515 -9.40 3.85 -2.22
C ARG A 515 -9.98 5.15 -1.70
N MET A 516 -9.51 6.27 -2.22
CA MET A 516 -10.08 7.60 -1.96
C MET A 516 -11.38 7.80 -2.75
N LYS A 517 -12.38 6.96 -2.45
CA LYS A 517 -13.68 6.93 -3.11
C LYS A 517 -14.73 6.45 -2.11
N LEU A 518 -15.87 7.12 -2.10
CA LEU A 518 -16.99 6.71 -1.27
C LEU A 518 -17.49 5.31 -1.70
N GLN A 519 -17.47 4.36 -0.77
CA GLN A 519 -18.06 3.04 -0.97
C GLN A 519 -19.56 3.09 -0.64
N GLU A 520 -20.41 3.04 -1.67
CA GLU A 520 -21.87 3.19 -1.52
C GLU A 520 -22.44 2.14 -0.57
N GLU A 521 -22.04 0.88 -0.71
CA GLU A 521 -22.51 -0.22 0.14
C GLU A 521 -22.21 0.03 1.62
N GLU A 522 -20.99 0.47 1.94
CA GLU A 522 -20.55 0.77 3.30
C GLU A 522 -21.29 1.99 3.88
N TYR A 523 -21.44 3.05 3.09
CA TYR A 523 -22.16 4.25 3.48
C TYR A 523 -23.62 3.94 3.87
N PHE A 524 -24.30 3.14 3.05
CA PHE A 524 -25.71 2.80 3.26
C PHE A 524 -25.96 1.65 4.24
N ALA A 525 -24.96 0.81 4.57
CA ALA A 525 -25.15 -0.38 5.41
C ALA A 525 -25.86 -0.10 6.76
N ALA A 526 -25.53 1.02 7.40
CA ALA A 526 -26.13 1.43 8.68
C ALA A 526 -27.30 2.44 8.54
N ARG A 527 -27.41 3.10 7.37
CA ARG A 527 -28.34 4.21 7.14
C ARG A 527 -29.59 3.78 6.37
N ALA A 528 -29.41 2.93 5.35
CA ALA A 528 -30.46 2.35 4.52
C ALA A 528 -30.05 0.93 4.06
N PRO A 529 -30.22 -0.11 4.91
CA PRO A 529 -29.75 -1.47 4.64
C PRO A 529 -30.25 -2.07 3.32
N ALA A 530 -31.44 -1.68 2.86
CA ALA A 530 -32.01 -2.11 1.58
C ALA A 530 -31.18 -1.63 0.36
N VAL A 531 -30.58 -0.44 0.44
CA VAL A 531 -29.68 0.09 -0.61
C VAL A 531 -28.38 -0.70 -0.64
N ALA A 532 -27.81 -1.00 0.53
CA ALA A 532 -26.57 -1.77 0.66
C ALA A 532 -26.74 -3.23 0.17
N ALA A 533 -27.92 -3.83 0.39
CA ALA A 533 -28.22 -5.21 -0.01
C ALA A 533 -28.58 -5.40 -1.50
N ALA A 534 -28.56 -4.33 -2.32
CA ALA A 534 -28.87 -4.39 -3.75
C ALA A 534 -27.91 -5.33 -4.50
N ARG A 535 -28.44 -6.17 -5.40
CA ARG A 535 -27.68 -7.25 -6.07
C ARG A 535 -26.68 -6.75 -7.10
N ASN A 536 -26.93 -5.57 -7.66
CA ASN A 536 -26.08 -4.96 -8.67
C ASN A 536 -26.18 -3.43 -8.63
N LYS A 537 -25.27 -2.77 -9.36
CA LYS A 537 -25.16 -1.32 -9.41
C LYS A 537 -26.45 -0.63 -9.87
N ALA A 538 -27.13 -1.15 -10.89
CA ALA A 538 -28.34 -0.52 -11.45
C ALA A 538 -29.54 -0.60 -10.49
N GLU A 539 -29.65 -1.65 -9.68
CA GLU A 539 -30.63 -1.75 -8.61
C GLU A 539 -30.31 -0.75 -7.48
N ARG A 540 -29.03 -0.63 -7.10
CA ARG A 540 -28.58 0.32 -6.09
C ARG A 540 -28.82 1.77 -6.50
N GLU A 541 -28.47 2.14 -7.72
CA GLU A 541 -28.72 3.48 -8.27
C GLU A 541 -30.23 3.83 -8.23
N ARG A 542 -31.11 2.87 -8.57
CA ARG A 542 -32.57 3.08 -8.44
C ARG A 542 -33.01 3.30 -6.99
N ALA A 543 -32.46 2.54 -6.05
CA ALA A 543 -32.78 2.69 -4.63
C ALA A 543 -32.27 4.03 -4.05
N ILE A 544 -31.08 4.48 -4.45
CA ILE A 544 -30.54 5.80 -4.09
C ILE A 544 -31.42 6.92 -4.66
N ASN A 545 -31.83 6.80 -5.93
CA ASN A 545 -32.72 7.77 -6.56
C ASN A 545 -34.10 7.82 -5.90
N ALA A 546 -34.59 6.70 -5.36
CA ALA A 546 -35.82 6.69 -4.58
C ALA A 546 -35.68 7.54 -3.30
N LEU A 547 -34.56 7.45 -2.58
CA LEU A 547 -34.28 8.31 -1.41
C LEU A 547 -34.28 9.81 -1.79
N ALA A 548 -33.74 10.14 -2.96
CA ALA A 548 -33.72 11.52 -3.47
C ALA A 548 -35.12 12.10 -3.74
N ALA A 549 -36.09 11.26 -4.09
CA ALA A 549 -37.44 11.66 -4.45
C ALA A 549 -38.33 12.01 -3.24
N HIS A 550 -37.89 11.72 -2.01
CA HIS A 550 -38.63 12.10 -0.81
C HIS A 550 -38.58 13.61 -0.54
N GLU A 551 -39.61 14.13 0.13
CA GLU A 551 -39.74 15.54 0.48
C GLU A 551 -38.62 16.00 1.44
N PRO A 552 -38.15 17.26 1.33
CA PRO A 552 -37.21 17.86 2.27
C PRO A 552 -37.65 17.72 3.73
N GLY A 553 -36.73 17.35 4.62
CA GLY A 553 -37.00 17.18 6.05
C GLY A 553 -37.37 15.75 6.48
N THR A 554 -37.66 14.85 5.54
CA THR A 554 -37.82 13.41 5.83
C THR A 554 -36.48 12.73 6.14
N GLN A 555 -36.51 11.62 6.88
CA GLN A 555 -35.30 10.86 7.22
C GLN A 555 -34.60 10.32 5.96
N GLU A 556 -35.37 9.83 5.00
CA GLU A 556 -34.89 9.32 3.71
C GLU A 556 -34.16 10.41 2.91
N ARG A 557 -34.73 11.62 2.87
CA ARG A 557 -34.10 12.75 2.20
C ARG A 557 -32.83 13.20 2.90
N GLN A 558 -32.80 13.21 4.23
CA GLN A 558 -31.58 13.49 5.01
C GLN A 558 -30.46 12.48 4.73
N ILE A 559 -30.79 11.19 4.58
CA ILE A 559 -29.82 10.15 4.20
C ILE A 559 -29.24 10.45 2.81
N TYR A 560 -30.09 10.84 1.85
CA TYR A 560 -29.64 11.19 0.50
C TYR A 560 -28.77 12.46 0.47
N ASP A 561 -29.18 13.54 1.13
CA ASP A 561 -28.42 14.80 1.16
C ASP A 561 -27.06 14.59 1.86
N GLY A 562 -27.02 13.76 2.91
CA GLY A 562 -25.79 13.31 3.54
C GLY A 562 -24.90 12.48 2.61
N PHE A 563 -25.49 11.63 1.76
CA PHE A 563 -24.75 10.84 0.76
C PHE A 563 -24.11 11.75 -0.29
N VAL A 564 -24.85 12.73 -0.81
CA VAL A 564 -24.34 13.72 -1.78
C VAL A 564 -23.16 14.49 -1.18
N THR A 565 -23.28 14.95 0.07
CA THR A 565 -22.21 15.66 0.77
C THR A 565 -20.96 14.80 0.93
N ALA A 566 -21.11 13.56 1.41
CA ALA A 566 -19.98 12.63 1.60
C ALA A 566 -19.31 12.26 0.26
N LYS A 567 -20.11 12.08 -0.80
CA LYS A 567 -19.62 11.78 -2.14
C LYS A 567 -18.83 12.96 -2.72
N GLN A 568 -19.36 14.17 -2.60
CA GLN A 568 -18.68 15.39 -3.04
C GLN A 568 -17.35 15.59 -2.32
N GLN A 569 -17.30 15.35 -1.00
CA GLN A 569 -16.06 15.47 -0.22
C GLN A 569 -14.99 14.44 -0.66
N ALA A 570 -15.40 13.21 -0.94
CA ALA A 570 -14.51 12.18 -1.46
C ALA A 570 -13.98 12.53 -2.86
N GLU A 571 -14.85 13.02 -3.75
CA GLU A 571 -14.48 13.48 -5.09
C GLU A 571 -13.53 14.69 -5.03
N ALA A 572 -13.79 15.66 -4.14
CA ALA A 572 -12.93 16.83 -3.96
C ALA A 572 -11.53 16.44 -3.44
N SER A 573 -11.47 15.51 -2.48
CA SER A 573 -10.20 14.98 -1.96
C SER A 573 -9.43 14.23 -3.06
N SER A 574 -10.11 13.42 -3.86
CA SER A 574 -9.51 12.72 -5.00
C SER A 574 -8.98 13.71 -6.05
N VAL A 575 -9.72 14.77 -6.37
CA VAL A 575 -9.26 15.83 -7.30
C VAL A 575 -8.04 16.57 -6.75
N TYR A 576 -8.03 16.87 -5.44
CA TYR A 576 -6.85 17.43 -4.79
C TYR A 576 -5.63 16.51 -4.95
N CYS A 577 -5.81 15.21 -4.77
CA CYS A 577 -4.73 14.24 -4.87
C CYS A 577 -4.25 13.99 -6.31
N HIS A 578 -5.10 14.16 -7.31
CA HIS A 578 -4.71 14.21 -8.72
C HIS A 578 -3.94 15.49 -9.11
N GLY A 579 -3.93 16.49 -8.23
CA GLY A 579 -3.21 17.74 -8.42
C GLY A 579 -1.69 17.58 -8.26
N PRO A 580 -0.95 18.71 -8.20
CA PRO A 580 0.51 18.71 -8.15
C PRO A 580 1.10 18.13 -6.84
N ARG A 581 0.26 17.79 -5.86
CA ARG A 581 0.68 17.24 -4.57
C ARG A 581 1.27 15.82 -4.70
N PHE A 582 0.75 14.99 -5.60
CA PHE A 582 1.13 13.58 -5.78
C PHE A 582 1.40 13.22 -7.25
N PRO A 583 2.45 13.78 -7.87
CA PRO A 583 2.80 13.52 -9.26
C PRO A 583 3.09 12.05 -9.57
N LEU A 584 3.50 11.23 -8.58
CA LEU A 584 3.93 9.84 -8.82
C LEU A 584 2.81 8.82 -8.57
N THR A 585 1.84 9.14 -7.71
CA THR A 585 0.81 8.19 -7.25
C THR A 585 -0.63 8.67 -7.40
N GLY A 586 -0.84 9.95 -7.68
CA GLY A 586 -2.14 10.56 -7.93
C GLY A 586 -2.70 10.27 -9.32
N THR A 587 -2.70 9.02 -9.78
CA THR A 587 -3.23 8.62 -11.10
C THR A 587 -4.30 7.53 -10.99
N GLY A 588 -5.20 7.41 -11.97
CA GLY A 588 -6.24 6.38 -12.00
C GLY A 588 -7.20 6.43 -10.80
N ASP A 589 -7.60 5.26 -10.29
CA ASP A 589 -8.27 5.16 -8.99
C ASP A 589 -7.24 5.42 -7.87
N VAL A 590 -7.37 6.55 -7.17
CA VAL A 590 -6.43 6.96 -6.12
C VAL A 590 -6.49 6.01 -4.92
N ASN A 591 -5.38 5.35 -4.61
CA ASN A 591 -5.23 4.50 -3.42
C ASN A 591 -4.47 5.23 -2.31
N THR A 592 -4.98 5.22 -1.08
CA THR A 592 -4.37 5.97 0.05
C THR A 592 -2.97 5.47 0.38
N TYR A 593 -2.73 4.16 0.39
CA TYR A 593 -1.41 3.58 0.66
C TYR A 593 -0.31 4.12 -0.28
N ALA A 594 -0.66 4.36 -1.55
CA ALA A 594 0.29 4.88 -2.54
C ALA A 594 0.61 6.36 -2.25
N LEU A 595 -0.41 7.16 -1.92
CA LEU A 595 -0.21 8.56 -1.51
C LEU A 595 0.62 8.68 -0.23
N PHE A 596 0.45 7.75 0.72
CA PHE A 596 1.28 7.68 1.93
C PHE A 596 2.72 7.27 1.62
N ALA A 597 2.95 6.38 0.66
CA ALA A 597 4.29 6.02 0.21
C ALA A 597 5.02 7.22 -0.42
N GLU A 598 4.32 7.98 -1.27
CA GLU A 598 4.86 9.22 -1.85
C GLU A 598 5.08 10.31 -0.79
N THR A 599 4.14 10.45 0.17
CA THR A 599 4.32 11.36 1.32
C THR A 599 5.55 10.98 2.13
N SER A 600 5.74 9.70 2.42
CA SER A 600 6.90 9.19 3.15
C SER A 600 8.20 9.54 2.44
N LEU A 601 8.24 9.41 1.10
CA LEU A 601 9.40 9.81 0.29
C LEU A 601 9.67 11.33 0.34
N GLN A 602 8.62 12.17 0.38
CA GLN A 602 8.74 13.63 0.37
C GLN A 602 9.15 14.23 1.72
N ILE A 603 8.76 13.60 2.83
CA ILE A 603 9.12 14.05 4.18
C ILE A 603 10.46 13.50 4.66
N LEU A 604 11.01 12.51 3.95
CA LEU A 604 12.24 11.82 4.32
C LEU A 604 13.48 12.70 4.13
N HIS A 605 14.37 12.65 5.12
CA HIS A 605 15.70 13.23 5.00
C HIS A 605 16.49 12.54 3.86
N SER A 606 17.37 13.27 3.19
CA SER A 606 18.15 12.74 2.05
C SER A 606 19.00 11.49 2.36
N GLN A 607 19.43 11.36 3.62
CA GLN A 607 20.16 10.20 4.16
C GLN A 607 19.29 9.33 5.10
N GLY A 608 17.99 9.63 5.17
CA GLY A 608 17.05 8.90 6.01
C GLY A 608 16.59 7.59 5.37
N ARG A 609 15.79 6.83 6.13
CA ARG A 609 15.13 5.60 5.64
C ARG A 609 13.65 5.57 5.98
N ALA A 610 12.83 4.96 5.12
CA ALA A 610 11.41 4.76 5.39
C ALA A 610 11.06 3.27 5.33
N GLY A 611 10.49 2.70 6.40
CA GLY A 611 9.95 1.34 6.45
C GLY A 611 8.42 1.36 6.44
N LEU A 612 7.81 0.83 5.39
CA LEU A 612 6.36 0.88 5.14
C LEU A 612 5.77 -0.51 4.95
N VAL A 613 4.60 -0.76 5.53
CA VAL A 613 3.78 -1.94 5.25
C VAL A 613 2.69 -1.56 4.24
N LEU A 614 2.78 -2.06 3.01
CA LEU A 614 1.93 -1.62 1.89
C LEU A 614 1.37 -2.82 1.13
N PRO A 615 0.24 -2.71 0.42
CA PRO A 615 -0.13 -3.66 -0.62
C PRO A 615 0.98 -3.80 -1.67
N SER A 616 1.28 -5.04 -2.08
CA SER A 616 2.40 -5.33 -3.00
C SER A 616 2.26 -4.65 -4.37
N GLY A 617 1.04 -4.25 -4.71
CA GLY A 617 0.71 -3.44 -5.89
C GLY A 617 1.58 -2.18 -6.01
N ILE A 618 2.08 -1.61 -4.90
CA ILE A 618 3.00 -0.46 -4.93
C ILE A 618 4.19 -0.66 -5.87
N ALA A 619 4.66 -1.90 -6.00
CA ALA A 619 5.84 -2.25 -6.78
C ALA A 619 5.54 -2.96 -8.11
N THR A 620 4.34 -3.54 -8.26
CA THR A 620 3.98 -4.37 -9.42
C THR A 620 2.96 -3.73 -10.35
N ASP A 621 2.13 -2.81 -9.86
CA ASP A 621 0.99 -2.28 -10.61
C ASP A 621 1.40 -1.11 -11.50
N GLU A 622 0.67 -0.95 -12.61
CA GLU A 622 0.91 0.13 -13.57
C GLU A 622 0.62 1.52 -12.97
N SER A 623 -0.40 1.65 -12.11
CA SER A 623 -0.81 2.91 -11.48
C SER A 623 0.22 3.50 -10.52
N THR A 624 1.15 2.68 -10.01
CA THR A 624 2.24 3.10 -9.12
C THR A 624 3.61 2.97 -9.78
N SER A 625 3.66 2.63 -11.06
CA SER A 625 4.91 2.46 -11.82
C SER A 625 5.81 3.70 -11.77
N ALA A 626 5.24 4.91 -11.84
CA ALA A 626 6.01 6.15 -11.75
C ALA A 626 6.71 6.32 -10.39
N PHE A 627 6.02 6.00 -9.29
CA PHE A 627 6.60 6.00 -7.95
C PHE A 627 7.71 4.94 -7.82
N PHE A 628 7.44 3.71 -8.25
CA PHE A 628 8.41 2.64 -8.16
C PHE A 628 9.64 2.91 -9.05
N ALA A 629 9.44 3.50 -10.24
CA ALA A 629 10.50 3.96 -11.13
C ALA A 629 11.39 5.03 -10.47
N GLU A 630 10.82 5.89 -9.62
CA GLU A 630 11.60 6.90 -8.90
C GLU A 630 12.48 6.26 -7.81
N ILE A 631 11.92 5.37 -6.98
CA ILE A 631 12.71 4.74 -5.90
C ILE A 631 13.68 3.67 -6.40
N SER A 632 13.39 3.01 -7.53
CA SER A 632 14.29 1.99 -8.11
C SER A 632 15.62 2.54 -8.60
N LYS A 633 15.80 3.87 -8.64
CA LYS A 633 17.08 4.56 -8.91
C LYS A 633 18.02 4.54 -7.70
N GLY A 634 18.22 3.37 -7.08
CA GLY A 634 19.13 3.17 -5.96
C GLY A 634 18.58 3.59 -4.59
N ARG A 635 17.26 3.73 -4.44
CA ARG A 635 16.59 4.06 -3.16
C ARG A 635 15.78 2.90 -2.59
N ILE A 636 15.83 1.70 -3.16
CA ILE A 636 15.19 0.51 -2.59
C ILE A 636 16.25 -0.20 -1.74
N ALA A 637 16.11 -0.14 -0.41
CA ALA A 637 16.95 -0.93 0.48
C ALA A 637 16.41 -2.37 0.58
N GLN A 638 15.09 -2.51 0.69
CA GLN A 638 14.44 -3.80 0.85
C GLN A 638 13.01 -3.78 0.31
N LEU A 639 12.57 -4.90 -0.26
CA LEU A 639 11.16 -5.18 -0.55
C LEU A 639 10.88 -6.67 -0.33
N ILE A 640 10.10 -6.97 0.71
CA ILE A 640 9.71 -8.35 1.08
C ILE A 640 8.20 -8.49 0.93
N ASP A 641 7.75 -9.35 0.01
CA ASP A 641 6.35 -9.63 -0.27
C ASP A 641 5.84 -10.90 0.44
N PHE A 642 4.63 -10.77 0.99
CA PHE A 642 3.90 -11.80 1.71
C PHE A 642 2.53 -12.04 1.06
N GLU A 643 2.14 -13.30 0.97
CA GLU A 643 0.76 -13.73 0.73
C GLU A 643 0.12 -14.07 2.07
N ASN A 644 -1.04 -13.48 2.37
CA ASN A 644 -1.71 -13.61 3.68
C ASN A 644 -2.36 -15.02 3.92
N ARG A 645 -1.78 -16.10 3.40
CA ARG A 645 -2.32 -17.47 3.45
C ARG A 645 -2.48 -17.98 4.89
N GLU A 646 -1.51 -17.63 5.73
CA GLU A 646 -1.45 -17.96 7.17
C GLU A 646 -2.20 -16.93 8.04
N ALA A 647 -2.89 -15.96 7.42
CA ALA A 647 -3.70 -14.94 8.11
C ALA A 647 -2.90 -14.09 9.11
N ILE A 648 -1.68 -13.66 8.73
CA ILE A 648 -0.87 -12.66 9.45
C ILE A 648 -1.73 -11.44 9.81
N PHE A 649 -2.57 -11.00 8.85
CA PHE A 649 -3.65 -10.05 9.10
C PHE A 649 -5.00 -10.80 9.06
N PRO A 650 -5.63 -11.12 10.21
CA PRO A 650 -6.82 -11.98 10.24
C PRO A 650 -8.05 -11.41 9.53
N SER A 651 -8.14 -10.08 9.42
CA SER A 651 -9.24 -9.35 8.78
C SER A 651 -9.05 -9.17 7.27
N VAL A 652 -7.87 -9.52 6.73
CA VAL A 652 -7.53 -9.38 5.32
C VAL A 652 -7.72 -10.72 4.61
N HIS A 653 -8.18 -10.70 3.36
CA HIS A 653 -8.40 -11.93 2.59
C HIS A 653 -7.10 -12.77 2.48
N ARG A 654 -7.21 -14.10 2.59
CA ARG A 654 -6.05 -15.00 2.62
C ARG A 654 -5.18 -15.00 1.36
N SER A 655 -5.73 -14.58 0.23
CA SER A 655 -4.99 -14.44 -1.03
C SER A 655 -4.44 -13.03 -1.27
N TYR A 656 -4.68 -12.09 -0.35
CA TYR A 656 -4.21 -10.73 -0.49
C TYR A 656 -2.68 -10.69 -0.32
N LYS A 657 -2.03 -9.79 -1.07
CA LYS A 657 -0.58 -9.61 -1.03
C LYS A 657 -0.22 -8.26 -0.45
N PHE A 658 0.73 -8.25 0.47
CA PHE A 658 1.31 -7.05 1.04
C PHE A 658 2.83 -7.21 1.12
N CYS A 659 3.55 -6.10 1.22
CA CYS A 659 4.98 -6.09 1.31
C CYS A 659 5.49 -5.16 2.41
N LEU A 660 6.65 -5.50 2.94
CA LEU A 660 7.52 -4.60 3.69
C LEU A 660 8.44 -3.89 2.69
N LEU A 661 8.19 -2.61 2.45
CA LEU A 661 9.02 -1.75 1.60
C LEU A 661 9.93 -0.91 2.49
N THR A 662 11.24 -0.96 2.24
CA THR A 662 12.21 -0.05 2.86
C THR A 662 12.86 0.84 1.80
N ILE A 663 12.61 2.14 1.90
CA ILE A 663 13.23 3.16 1.07
C ILE A 663 14.48 3.67 1.79
N GLY A 664 15.60 3.72 1.09
CA GLY A 664 16.88 4.18 1.59
C GLY A 664 17.96 3.99 0.53
N SER A 665 18.96 4.86 0.52
CA SER A 665 20.06 4.79 -0.46
C SER A 665 20.89 3.53 -0.25
N THR A 666 20.86 2.61 -1.20
CA THR A 666 21.68 1.38 -1.21
C THR A 666 22.05 1.01 -2.66
N PRO A 667 23.21 0.35 -2.88
CA PRO A 667 23.58 -0.09 -4.22
C PRO A 667 22.66 -1.21 -4.74
N ASP A 668 22.29 -2.14 -3.87
CA ASP A 668 21.53 -3.35 -4.19
C ASP A 668 20.33 -3.51 -3.26
N ALA A 669 19.15 -3.70 -3.85
CA ALA A 669 17.92 -3.96 -3.12
C ALA A 669 17.86 -5.41 -2.64
N ARG A 670 17.57 -5.63 -1.34
CA ARG A 670 17.26 -6.97 -0.78
C ARG A 670 15.80 -7.33 -1.05
N LEU A 671 15.56 -8.45 -1.71
CA LEU A 671 14.23 -8.82 -2.21
C LEU A 671 13.87 -10.27 -1.84
N ALA A 672 12.60 -10.48 -1.50
CA ALA A 672 11.99 -11.80 -1.36
C ALA A 672 10.48 -11.71 -1.65
N PHE A 673 9.89 -12.72 -2.26
CA PHE A 673 8.48 -12.72 -2.63
C PHE A 673 7.80 -14.04 -2.27
N PHE A 674 6.47 -14.00 -2.22
CA PHE A 674 5.61 -15.17 -1.97
C PHE A 674 5.83 -15.80 -0.59
N LEU A 675 6.25 -15.02 0.40
CA LEU A 675 6.39 -15.50 1.77
C LEU A 675 5.01 -15.67 2.41
N SER A 676 4.86 -16.63 3.33
CA SER A 676 3.62 -16.79 4.11
C SER A 676 3.77 -16.39 5.57
N ASN A 677 5.02 -16.25 6.05
CA ASN A 677 5.39 -15.78 7.37
C ASN A 677 6.85 -15.25 7.36
N THR A 678 7.25 -14.59 8.43
CA THR A 678 8.59 -13.99 8.56
C THR A 678 9.71 -15.01 8.77
N GLU A 679 9.42 -16.20 9.32
CA GLU A 679 10.45 -17.23 9.54
C GLU A 679 11.09 -17.72 8.23
N GLN A 680 10.37 -17.65 7.12
CA GLN A 680 10.89 -17.98 5.80
C GLN A 680 12.02 -17.05 5.33
N LEU A 681 12.21 -15.87 5.97
CA LEU A 681 13.38 -15.02 5.73
C LEU A 681 14.70 -15.66 6.22
N ASN A 682 14.64 -16.67 7.07
CA ASN A 682 15.82 -17.43 7.48
C ASN A 682 16.36 -18.34 6.36
N ASP A 683 15.55 -18.60 5.31
CA ASP A 683 15.99 -19.35 4.13
C ASP A 683 16.64 -18.41 3.10
N ALA A 684 17.97 -18.36 3.12
CA ALA A 684 18.77 -17.53 2.20
C ALA A 684 18.53 -17.86 0.71
N ARG A 685 17.94 -19.03 0.37
CA ARG A 685 17.60 -19.38 -1.02
C ARG A 685 16.40 -18.59 -1.55
N ARG A 686 15.57 -18.02 -0.67
CA ARG A 686 14.42 -17.16 -1.01
C ARG A 686 14.80 -15.70 -1.21
N ILE A 687 15.96 -15.29 -0.71
CA ILE A 687 16.43 -13.91 -0.73
C ILE A 687 17.37 -13.70 -1.92
N PHE A 688 17.12 -12.66 -2.71
CA PHE A 688 17.95 -12.26 -3.83
C PHE A 688 18.19 -10.75 -3.82
N THR A 689 19.16 -10.31 -4.61
CA THR A 689 19.48 -8.89 -4.75
C THR A 689 19.35 -8.43 -6.19
N LEU A 690 18.88 -7.20 -6.38
CA LEU A 690 18.85 -6.52 -7.68
C LEU A 690 19.42 -5.11 -7.52
N SER A 691 20.35 -4.75 -8.39
CA SER A 691 20.80 -3.37 -8.53
C SER A 691 19.76 -2.53 -9.29
N ALA A 692 19.89 -1.21 -9.24
CA ALA A 692 19.08 -0.31 -10.07
C ALA A 692 19.20 -0.63 -11.58
N GLU A 693 20.40 -1.06 -12.02
CA GLU A 693 20.66 -1.47 -13.39
C GLU A 693 19.96 -2.80 -13.72
N ASP A 694 19.93 -3.74 -12.78
CA ASP A 694 19.21 -5.01 -13.00
C ASP A 694 17.71 -4.78 -13.14
N ILE A 695 17.11 -3.94 -12.29
CA ILE A 695 15.68 -3.57 -12.41
C ILE A 695 15.42 -2.90 -13.76
N ALA A 696 16.29 -1.98 -14.16
CA ALA A 696 16.23 -1.31 -15.47
C ALA A 696 16.30 -2.28 -16.64
N ARG A 697 17.19 -3.27 -16.56
CA ARG A 697 17.41 -4.27 -17.61
C ARG A 697 16.25 -5.25 -17.69
N LEU A 698 15.73 -5.68 -16.53
CA LEU A 698 14.62 -6.62 -16.45
C LEU A 698 13.31 -5.98 -16.92
N ASN A 699 13.02 -4.73 -16.52
CA ASN A 699 11.78 -4.02 -16.88
C ASN A 699 12.08 -2.62 -17.47
N PRO A 700 12.58 -2.53 -18.71
CA PRO A 700 13.06 -1.26 -19.28
C PRO A 700 11.96 -0.22 -19.51
N ASN A 701 10.75 -0.64 -19.89
CA ASN A 701 9.63 0.24 -20.24
C ASN A 701 8.84 0.69 -19.00
N THR A 702 8.57 -0.23 -18.06
CA THR A 702 7.72 0.07 -16.89
C THR A 702 8.51 0.36 -15.62
N ARG A 703 9.76 -0.11 -15.52
CA ARG A 703 10.60 -0.06 -14.32
C ARG A 703 9.99 -0.70 -13.06
N THR A 704 8.87 -1.41 -13.20
CA THR A 704 8.21 -2.15 -12.10
C THR A 704 9.11 -3.25 -11.54
N CYS A 705 8.78 -3.77 -10.36
CA CYS A 705 9.62 -4.75 -9.68
C CYS A 705 9.53 -6.15 -10.33
N PRO A 706 10.67 -6.78 -10.67
CA PRO A 706 10.72 -8.20 -10.99
C PRO A 706 10.43 -9.05 -9.74
N VAL A 707 9.58 -10.08 -9.87
CA VAL A 707 9.21 -10.95 -8.75
C VAL A 707 9.76 -12.36 -8.96
N PHE A 708 10.52 -12.87 -7.99
CA PHE A 708 11.13 -14.20 -8.07
C PHE A 708 10.83 -15.01 -6.82
N ARG A 709 10.67 -16.33 -6.98
CA ARG A 709 10.44 -17.25 -5.84
C ARG A 709 11.74 -17.62 -5.12
N SER A 710 12.86 -17.54 -5.83
CA SER A 710 14.15 -17.98 -5.34
C SER A 710 15.30 -17.17 -5.93
N LYS A 711 16.46 -17.23 -5.27
CA LYS A 711 17.71 -16.68 -5.76
C LYS A 711 18.14 -17.29 -7.10
N GLY A 712 17.98 -18.61 -7.27
CA GLY A 712 18.31 -19.28 -8.53
C GLY A 712 17.51 -18.74 -9.71
N ASP A 713 16.21 -18.45 -9.52
CA ASP A 713 15.36 -17.88 -10.56
C ASP A 713 15.84 -16.46 -10.95
N ALA A 714 16.15 -15.65 -9.94
CA ALA A 714 16.62 -14.29 -10.14
C ALA A 714 17.96 -14.24 -10.90
N GLU A 715 18.95 -15.06 -10.51
CA GLU A 715 20.26 -15.10 -11.18
C GLU A 715 20.17 -15.61 -12.62
N LEU A 716 19.41 -16.67 -12.86
CA LEU A 716 19.25 -17.22 -14.21
C LEU A 716 18.51 -16.22 -15.12
N THR A 717 17.45 -15.59 -14.62
CA THR A 717 16.73 -14.58 -15.40
C THR A 717 17.60 -13.35 -15.65
N LYS A 718 18.39 -12.88 -14.67
CA LYS A 718 19.37 -11.80 -14.88
C LYS A 718 20.36 -12.15 -15.99
N LYS A 719 20.93 -13.36 -15.97
CA LYS A 719 21.83 -13.85 -17.03
C LYS A 719 21.17 -13.81 -18.41
N ILE A 720 19.92 -14.28 -18.51
CA ILE A 720 19.16 -14.27 -19.76
C ILE A 720 19.01 -12.84 -20.28
N TYR A 721 18.61 -11.89 -19.43
CA TYR A 721 18.43 -10.48 -19.81
C TYR A 721 19.73 -9.75 -20.14
N THR A 722 20.87 -10.20 -19.62
CA THR A 722 22.19 -9.69 -20.03
C THR A 722 22.59 -10.22 -21.41
N THR A 723 22.11 -11.40 -21.79
CA THR A 723 22.45 -12.06 -23.06
C THR A 723 21.49 -11.65 -24.19
N VAL A 724 20.22 -11.45 -23.85
CA VAL A 724 19.12 -11.36 -24.81
C VAL A 724 18.34 -10.05 -24.61
N PRO A 725 18.12 -9.25 -25.68
CA PRO A 725 17.31 -8.03 -25.56
C PRO A 725 15.83 -8.36 -25.32
N VAL A 726 15.06 -7.35 -24.89
CA VAL A 726 13.60 -7.48 -24.81
C VAL A 726 12.95 -7.46 -26.20
N LEU A 727 11.75 -8.03 -26.32
CA LEU A 727 10.96 -8.04 -27.56
C LEU A 727 10.78 -6.65 -28.15
N ARG A 728 10.50 -5.66 -27.30
CA ARG A 728 10.35 -4.26 -27.68
C ARG A 728 10.68 -3.33 -26.51
N ASP A 729 11.82 -2.67 -26.63
CA ASP A 729 12.19 -1.52 -25.79
C ASP A 729 11.64 -0.24 -26.45
N HIS A 730 10.92 0.58 -25.70
CA HIS A 730 10.33 1.84 -26.21
C HIS A 730 11.39 2.91 -26.48
N ALA A 731 12.58 2.80 -25.87
CA ALA A 731 13.70 3.70 -26.08
C ALA A 731 14.65 3.24 -27.21
N ALA A 732 14.49 2.02 -27.72
CA ALA A 732 15.35 1.45 -28.76
C ALA A 732 14.60 1.19 -30.08
N GLU A 733 15.34 0.83 -31.12
CA GLU A 733 14.75 0.44 -32.41
C GLU A 733 13.94 -0.86 -32.26
N ASN A 734 12.78 -0.93 -32.90
CA ASN A 734 11.94 -2.13 -32.91
C ASN A 734 12.55 -3.20 -33.82
N SER A 735 13.54 -3.94 -33.31
CA SER A 735 14.34 -4.91 -34.07
C SER A 735 13.48 -5.97 -34.77
N TRP A 736 12.41 -6.42 -34.12
CA TRP A 736 11.49 -7.42 -34.68
C TRP A 736 10.43 -6.83 -35.64
N SER A 737 10.35 -5.51 -35.75
CA SER A 737 9.29 -4.80 -36.48
C SER A 737 7.88 -5.27 -36.08
N ILE A 738 7.70 -5.65 -34.80
CA ILE A 738 6.44 -6.20 -34.30
C ILE A 738 5.57 -5.08 -33.74
N LYS A 739 4.29 -5.12 -34.10
CA LYS A 739 3.20 -4.38 -33.45
C LYS A 739 2.23 -5.37 -32.82
N LEU A 740 2.09 -5.33 -31.49
CA LEU A 740 1.07 -6.11 -30.79
C LEU A 740 -0.32 -5.54 -31.06
N ASN A 741 -1.29 -6.41 -31.29
CA ASN A 741 -2.63 -5.99 -31.70
C ASN A 741 -3.75 -6.93 -31.21
N ARG A 742 -4.95 -6.35 -31.04
CA ARG A 742 -6.24 -7.04 -30.86
C ARG A 742 -7.20 -6.49 -31.91
N ILE A 743 -7.75 -7.35 -32.77
CA ILE A 743 -8.52 -6.90 -33.94
C ILE A 743 -10.01 -6.70 -33.63
N PHE A 744 -10.63 -7.61 -32.87
CA PHE A 744 -12.04 -7.53 -32.46
C PHE A 744 -12.19 -7.76 -30.95
N ASP A 745 -13.19 -7.12 -30.36
CA ASP A 745 -13.55 -7.23 -28.95
C ASP A 745 -15.06 -7.46 -28.80
N MET A 746 -15.44 -8.72 -28.59
CA MET A 746 -16.85 -9.12 -28.43
C MET A 746 -17.50 -8.58 -27.14
N GLY A 747 -16.77 -7.86 -26.27
CA GLY A 747 -17.37 -7.07 -25.19
C GLY A 747 -17.95 -5.73 -25.66
N LYS A 748 -17.58 -5.26 -26.86
CA LYS A 748 -18.09 -4.00 -27.44
C LYS A 748 -19.37 -4.25 -28.23
N PRO A 749 -20.45 -3.46 -28.00
CA PRO A 749 -21.70 -3.61 -28.74
C PRO A 749 -21.51 -3.52 -30.27
N THR A 750 -20.59 -2.68 -30.75
CA THR A 750 -20.31 -2.53 -32.18
C THR A 750 -19.80 -3.82 -32.82
N ASP A 751 -18.85 -4.52 -32.18
CA ASP A 751 -18.28 -5.75 -32.73
C ASP A 751 -19.27 -6.93 -32.62
N GLN A 752 -20.15 -6.92 -31.60
CA GLN A 752 -21.27 -7.87 -31.50
C GLN A 752 -22.23 -7.75 -32.68
N LEU A 753 -22.66 -6.54 -33.02
CA LEU A 753 -23.55 -6.28 -34.16
C LEU A 753 -22.92 -6.71 -35.49
N LEU A 754 -21.61 -6.50 -35.67
CA LEU A 754 -20.88 -6.95 -36.86
C LEU A 754 -20.85 -8.48 -36.97
N ALA A 755 -20.64 -9.18 -35.86
CA ALA A 755 -20.67 -10.65 -35.84
C ALA A 755 -22.08 -11.20 -36.12
N GLU A 756 -23.13 -10.58 -35.57
CA GLU A 756 -24.52 -10.94 -35.84
C GLU A 756 -24.87 -10.80 -37.33
N ALA A 757 -24.46 -9.68 -37.95
CA ALA A 757 -24.65 -9.46 -39.37
C ALA A 757 -23.89 -10.49 -40.23
N ALA A 758 -22.68 -10.87 -39.81
CA ALA A 758 -21.88 -11.88 -40.49
C ALA A 758 -22.54 -13.28 -40.46
N ARG A 759 -23.18 -13.66 -39.35
CA ARG A 759 -23.91 -14.95 -39.25
C ARG A 759 -25.02 -15.09 -40.28
N ALA A 760 -25.64 -13.98 -40.70
CA ALA A 760 -26.66 -13.98 -41.75
C ALA A 760 -26.09 -14.18 -43.17
N ARG A 761 -24.77 -14.10 -43.36
CA ARG A 761 -24.06 -14.26 -44.64
C ARG A 761 -22.85 -15.20 -44.50
N PRO A 762 -23.07 -16.51 -44.34
CA PRO A 762 -21.99 -17.46 -44.10
C PRO A 762 -20.96 -17.53 -45.23
N ASP A 763 -21.37 -17.33 -46.49
CA ASP A 763 -20.47 -17.40 -47.66
C ASP A 763 -19.48 -16.22 -47.74
N GLU A 764 -19.81 -15.08 -47.12
CA GLU A 764 -18.95 -13.89 -47.05
C GLU A 764 -18.19 -13.80 -45.70
N SER A 765 -18.33 -14.81 -44.85
CA SER A 765 -17.81 -14.79 -43.49
C SER A 765 -16.58 -15.68 -43.31
N VAL A 766 -15.77 -15.30 -42.34
CA VAL A 766 -14.56 -15.99 -41.89
C VAL A 766 -14.69 -16.39 -40.42
N ARG A 767 -13.88 -17.36 -40.00
CA ARG A 767 -13.86 -17.87 -38.63
C ARG A 767 -13.33 -16.79 -37.69
N MET A 768 -13.85 -16.78 -36.47
CA MET A 768 -13.32 -15.95 -35.39
C MET A 768 -12.55 -16.83 -34.40
N TYR A 769 -11.23 -16.71 -34.39
CA TYR A 769 -10.36 -17.39 -33.44
C TYR A 769 -10.44 -16.76 -32.05
N GLU A 770 -10.57 -17.63 -31.05
CA GLU A 770 -10.45 -17.37 -29.63
C GLU A 770 -9.30 -18.22 -29.10
N ALA A 771 -8.71 -17.85 -27.96
CA ALA A 771 -7.57 -18.56 -27.37
C ALA A 771 -7.76 -20.08 -27.28
N LYS A 772 -8.99 -20.53 -26.97
CA LYS A 772 -9.33 -21.96 -26.79
C LYS A 772 -9.14 -22.82 -28.05
N TYR A 773 -9.15 -22.25 -29.26
CA TYR A 773 -9.12 -23.04 -30.50
C TYR A 773 -7.72 -23.44 -30.99
N PHE A 774 -6.64 -22.87 -30.44
CA PHE A 774 -5.26 -23.18 -30.88
C PHE A 774 -4.31 -23.39 -29.70
N SER A 775 -3.29 -24.23 -29.83
CA SER A 775 -2.23 -24.48 -28.85
C SER A 775 -0.84 -24.24 -29.47
N ALA A 776 0.24 -24.56 -28.74
CA ALA A 776 1.61 -24.42 -29.21
C ALA A 776 1.81 -25.16 -30.54
N TYR A 777 2.09 -24.40 -31.61
CA TYR A 777 2.23 -24.89 -32.99
C TYR A 777 1.00 -25.63 -33.55
N ASP A 778 -0.19 -25.43 -32.99
CA ASP A 778 -1.40 -26.14 -33.40
C ASP A 778 -2.56 -25.16 -33.53
N HIS A 779 -2.97 -24.82 -34.75
CA HIS A 779 -4.12 -23.94 -34.98
C HIS A 779 -5.47 -24.64 -34.86
N ARG A 780 -5.52 -25.96 -34.57
CA ARG A 780 -6.72 -26.79 -34.56
C ARG A 780 -6.85 -27.60 -33.26
N LEU A 781 -6.71 -26.94 -32.10
CA LEU A 781 -6.85 -27.58 -30.79
C LEU A 781 -8.29 -28.03 -30.50
N SER A 782 -9.26 -27.14 -30.75
CA SER A 782 -10.67 -27.38 -30.46
C SER A 782 -11.57 -26.86 -31.58
N THR A 783 -12.79 -27.36 -31.65
CA THR A 783 -13.80 -26.95 -32.64
C THR A 783 -15.17 -26.80 -31.98
N PHE A 784 -15.99 -25.91 -32.52
CA PHE A 784 -17.37 -25.70 -32.07
C PHE A 784 -18.34 -26.64 -32.79
N SER A 785 -19.11 -27.42 -32.02
CA SER A 785 -20.19 -28.26 -32.52
C SER A 785 -21.37 -28.24 -31.54
N GLY A 786 -22.00 -27.07 -31.39
CA GLY A 786 -23.00 -26.79 -30.35
C GLY A 786 -22.38 -26.40 -29.01
N ASN A 787 -21.35 -27.15 -28.59
CA ASN A 787 -20.39 -26.79 -27.53
C ASN A 787 -18.96 -26.89 -28.05
N ASP A 788 -18.01 -26.27 -27.35
CA ASP A 788 -16.58 -26.38 -27.64
C ASP A 788 -16.07 -27.79 -27.26
N ARG A 789 -15.43 -28.50 -28.20
CA ARG A 789 -14.81 -29.81 -27.95
C ARG A 789 -13.39 -29.89 -28.52
N PRO A 790 -12.50 -30.73 -27.95
CA PRO A 790 -11.21 -31.02 -28.56
C PRO A 790 -11.34 -31.62 -29.97
N VAL A 791 -10.39 -31.31 -30.84
CA VAL A 791 -10.23 -31.97 -32.16
C VAL A 791 -9.47 -33.28 -31.94
N THR A 792 -9.97 -34.37 -32.50
CA THR A 792 -9.35 -35.71 -32.40
C THR A 792 -8.10 -35.83 -33.26
N ASP A 793 -7.21 -36.78 -32.95
CA ASP A 793 -5.98 -37.00 -33.74
C ASP A 793 -6.30 -37.45 -35.18
N GLU A 794 -7.40 -38.16 -35.41
CA GLU A 794 -7.92 -38.50 -36.74
C GLU A 794 -8.34 -37.24 -37.51
N GLU A 795 -9.08 -36.32 -36.87
CA GLU A 795 -9.47 -35.05 -37.47
C GLU A 795 -8.25 -34.16 -37.76
N LYS A 796 -7.25 -34.12 -36.87
CA LYS A 796 -6.00 -33.40 -37.10
C LYS A 796 -5.17 -34.02 -38.22
N SER A 797 -5.23 -35.33 -38.39
CA SER A 797 -4.57 -36.03 -39.50
C SER A 797 -5.22 -35.75 -40.85
N ASN A 798 -6.45 -35.21 -40.89
CA ASN A 798 -7.11 -34.79 -42.12
C ASN A 798 -6.66 -33.37 -42.52
N PRO A 799 -5.94 -33.20 -43.65
CA PRO A 799 -5.42 -31.90 -44.09
C PRO A 799 -6.52 -30.92 -44.55
N SER A 800 -7.72 -31.42 -44.85
CA SER A 800 -8.88 -30.60 -45.24
C SER A 800 -9.77 -30.22 -44.05
N PHE A 801 -9.53 -30.77 -42.85
CA PHE A 801 -10.33 -30.44 -41.67
C PHE A 801 -10.01 -29.03 -41.18
N LYS A 802 -11.05 -28.19 -41.13
CA LYS A 802 -11.03 -26.84 -40.57
C LYS A 802 -11.92 -26.79 -39.33
N ILE A 803 -11.45 -26.12 -38.29
CA ILE A 803 -12.27 -25.90 -37.10
C ILE A 803 -13.51 -25.06 -37.43
N ARG A 804 -14.54 -25.16 -36.60
CA ARG A 804 -15.65 -24.21 -36.55
C ARG A 804 -15.50 -23.34 -35.32
N SER A 805 -15.81 -22.05 -35.45
CA SER A 805 -15.86 -21.10 -34.34
C SER A 805 -17.31 -20.80 -33.97
N ARG A 806 -17.55 -20.44 -32.70
CA ARG A 806 -18.86 -19.96 -32.23
C ARG A 806 -19.29 -18.69 -32.95
N GLU A 807 -18.36 -17.76 -33.09
CA GLU A 807 -18.55 -16.49 -33.78
C GLU A 807 -17.92 -16.52 -35.16
N VAL A 808 -18.46 -15.72 -36.07
CA VAL A 808 -17.90 -15.46 -37.41
C VAL A 808 -17.84 -13.95 -37.64
N MET A 809 -17.02 -13.52 -38.59
CA MET A 809 -16.87 -12.10 -38.95
C MET A 809 -16.87 -11.95 -40.46
N SER A 810 -17.32 -10.81 -40.97
CA SER A 810 -17.23 -10.51 -42.41
C SER A 810 -15.77 -10.54 -42.88
N ARG A 811 -15.49 -11.25 -43.97
CA ARG A 811 -14.16 -11.31 -44.58
C ARG A 811 -13.62 -9.91 -44.91
N SER A 812 -14.45 -9.04 -45.47
CA SER A 812 -14.04 -7.68 -45.84
C SER A 812 -13.64 -6.85 -44.63
N GLU A 813 -14.32 -7.04 -43.49
CA GLU A 813 -14.02 -6.33 -42.25
C GLU A 813 -12.72 -6.82 -41.62
N VAL A 814 -12.51 -8.16 -41.58
CA VAL A 814 -11.24 -8.75 -41.14
C VAL A 814 -10.07 -8.22 -41.99
N GLU A 815 -10.20 -8.27 -43.31
CA GLU A 815 -9.16 -7.79 -44.23
C GLU A 815 -8.87 -6.30 -44.06
N SER A 816 -9.92 -5.48 -43.92
CA SER A 816 -9.80 -4.04 -43.70
C SER A 816 -9.02 -3.74 -42.41
N ARG A 817 -9.38 -4.38 -41.28
CA ARG A 817 -8.70 -4.14 -40.00
C ARG A 817 -7.26 -4.69 -39.98
N LEU A 818 -7.02 -5.88 -40.53
CA LEU A 818 -5.66 -6.43 -40.62
C LEU A 818 -4.75 -5.56 -41.49
N THR A 819 -5.24 -5.15 -42.65
CA THR A 819 -4.50 -4.28 -43.58
C THR A 819 -4.22 -2.91 -42.97
N ARG A 820 -5.21 -2.29 -42.32
CA ARG A 820 -5.04 -1.00 -41.61
C ARG A 820 -4.01 -1.07 -40.50
N ASN A 821 -3.86 -2.25 -39.88
CA ASN A 821 -2.86 -2.49 -38.86
C ASN A 821 -1.50 -2.98 -39.41
N GLY A 822 -1.34 -3.02 -40.73
CA GLY A 822 -0.06 -3.29 -41.40
C GLY A 822 0.17 -4.76 -41.76
N CYS A 823 -0.76 -5.68 -41.50
CA CYS A 823 -0.56 -7.10 -41.79
C CYS A 823 -0.75 -7.41 -43.29
N ARG A 824 0.34 -7.82 -43.96
CA ARG A 824 0.38 -8.14 -45.40
C ARG A 824 0.44 -9.64 -45.71
N THR A 825 0.73 -10.47 -44.72
CA THR A 825 0.94 -11.92 -44.85
C THR A 825 -0.38 -12.69 -44.97
N GLY A 826 -0.34 -13.85 -45.64
CA GLY A 826 -1.48 -14.79 -45.74
C GLY A 826 -1.76 -15.60 -44.46
N TRP A 827 -1.06 -15.27 -43.38
CA TRP A 827 -1.03 -15.98 -42.10
C TRP A 827 -0.74 -14.99 -40.97
N LEU A 828 -1.01 -15.37 -39.73
CA LEU A 828 -0.92 -14.51 -38.55
C LEU A 828 -0.10 -15.18 -37.45
N VAL A 829 0.89 -14.48 -36.87
CA VAL A 829 1.51 -14.93 -35.61
C VAL A 829 0.60 -14.53 -34.46
N ALA A 830 0.07 -15.53 -33.76
CA ALA A 830 -0.87 -15.33 -32.67
C ALA A 830 -0.39 -15.99 -31.38
N PHE A 831 -0.66 -15.37 -30.25
CA PHE A 831 -0.46 -15.95 -28.94
C PHE A 831 -1.67 -15.72 -28.04
N ARG A 832 -1.85 -16.61 -27.07
CA ARG A 832 -2.97 -16.56 -26.13
C ARG A 832 -2.76 -15.43 -25.15
N ASP A 833 -3.75 -14.55 -25.06
CA ASP A 833 -3.75 -13.48 -24.07
C ASP A 833 -4.07 -14.04 -22.67
N ILE A 834 -5.02 -14.97 -22.58
CA ILE A 834 -5.40 -15.59 -21.30
C ILE A 834 -4.40 -16.70 -20.94
N CYS A 835 -3.73 -16.55 -19.80
CA CYS A 835 -2.76 -17.52 -19.27
C CYS A 835 -2.59 -17.39 -17.75
N ARG A 836 -1.98 -18.41 -17.10
CA ARG A 836 -1.55 -18.33 -15.70
C ARG A 836 -0.12 -18.84 -15.53
N ALA A 837 0.60 -18.29 -14.54
CA ALA A 837 1.92 -18.79 -14.13
C ALA A 837 1.88 -20.21 -13.56
N THR A 838 0.70 -20.71 -13.19
CA THR A 838 0.47 -22.05 -12.66
C THR A 838 -0.06 -23.05 -13.70
N ASP A 839 -0.33 -22.62 -14.93
CA ASP A 839 -0.80 -23.51 -15.99
C ASP A 839 0.33 -24.41 -16.51
N GLU A 840 0.00 -25.42 -17.32
CA GLU A 840 0.98 -26.30 -17.99
C GLU A 840 2.01 -25.49 -18.79
N ARG A 841 1.57 -24.43 -19.48
CA ARG A 841 2.38 -23.46 -20.23
C ARG A 841 1.78 -22.07 -20.05
N THR A 842 2.61 -21.07 -19.74
CA THR A 842 2.16 -19.66 -19.62
C THR A 842 2.15 -18.96 -20.97
N ALA A 843 3.15 -19.23 -21.82
CA ALA A 843 3.22 -18.69 -23.16
C ALA A 843 2.84 -19.77 -24.19
N ILE A 844 1.82 -19.47 -25.00
CA ILE A 844 1.32 -20.38 -26.04
C ILE A 844 1.08 -19.56 -27.31
N ALA A 845 1.77 -19.94 -28.39
CA ALA A 845 1.71 -19.27 -29.67
C ALA A 845 1.51 -20.26 -30.84
N ALA A 846 0.90 -19.79 -31.93
CA ALA A 846 0.72 -20.54 -33.17
C ALA A 846 0.73 -19.59 -34.38
N ILE A 847 1.01 -20.15 -35.57
CA ILE A 847 0.59 -19.51 -36.81
C ILE A 847 -0.89 -19.82 -37.03
N LEU A 848 -1.70 -18.79 -37.22
CA LEU A 848 -3.10 -18.92 -37.61
C LEU A 848 -3.27 -18.59 -39.09
N PRO A 849 -4.27 -19.18 -39.77
CA PRO A 849 -4.71 -18.68 -41.07
C PRO A 849 -5.18 -17.23 -40.95
N ARG A 850 -5.17 -16.49 -42.06
CA ARG A 850 -5.66 -15.11 -42.13
C ARG A 850 -7.18 -15.02 -41.96
N GLU A 851 -7.62 -15.11 -40.71
CA GLU A 851 -9.02 -15.16 -40.27
C GLU A 851 -9.23 -14.11 -39.14
N GLY A 852 -10.47 -13.96 -38.65
CA GLY A 852 -10.77 -13.02 -37.56
C GLY A 852 -10.24 -13.52 -36.21
N THR A 853 -9.91 -12.62 -35.29
CA THR A 853 -9.48 -12.95 -33.92
C THR A 853 -10.17 -12.09 -32.86
N ASN A 854 -10.61 -12.71 -31.78
CA ASN A 854 -11.20 -12.03 -30.61
C ASN A 854 -10.12 -11.50 -29.64
N TYR A 855 -10.51 -10.69 -28.65
CA TYR A 855 -9.62 -10.03 -27.67
C TYR A 855 -8.78 -11.00 -26.82
N THR A 856 -9.18 -12.28 -26.77
CA THR A 856 -8.45 -13.36 -26.08
C THR A 856 -7.21 -13.83 -26.85
N VAL A 857 -7.03 -13.34 -28.08
CA VAL A 857 -5.89 -13.63 -28.96
C VAL A 857 -5.14 -12.34 -29.22
N ARG A 858 -3.82 -12.38 -29.02
CA ARG A 858 -2.93 -11.27 -29.35
C ARG A 858 -2.17 -11.59 -30.62
N LEU A 859 -2.13 -10.64 -31.55
CA LEU A 859 -1.38 -10.77 -32.79
C LEU A 859 -0.06 -10.04 -32.68
N ALA A 860 1.02 -10.70 -33.11
CA ALA A 860 2.31 -10.07 -33.37
C ALA A 860 2.39 -9.75 -34.87
N ILE A 861 1.95 -8.55 -35.26
CA ILE A 861 2.02 -8.11 -36.66
C ILE A 861 3.46 -7.74 -36.95
N THR A 862 4.15 -8.55 -37.76
CA THR A 862 5.54 -8.33 -38.20
C THR A 862 5.62 -8.13 -39.70
N GLN A 863 6.65 -7.40 -40.16
CA GLN A 863 7.03 -7.30 -41.58
C GLN A 863 8.20 -8.24 -41.94
N LEU A 864 8.65 -9.06 -40.98
CA LEU A 864 9.74 -9.99 -41.20
C LEU A 864 9.29 -11.22 -42.00
N SER A 865 10.30 -11.90 -42.55
CA SER A 865 10.15 -13.09 -43.38
C SER A 865 9.48 -14.26 -42.64
N ALA A 866 8.89 -15.21 -43.36
CA ALA A 866 8.30 -16.44 -42.80
C ALA A 866 9.33 -17.26 -41.99
N GLY A 867 10.60 -17.30 -42.42
CA GLY A 867 11.68 -17.91 -41.64
C GLY A 867 11.89 -17.24 -40.28
N HIS A 868 11.92 -15.90 -40.25
CA HIS A 868 12.03 -15.16 -38.99
C HIS A 868 10.77 -15.30 -38.12
N ALA A 869 9.59 -15.35 -38.72
CA ALA A 869 8.35 -15.60 -37.98
C ALA A 869 8.31 -17.02 -37.38
N ALA A 870 8.87 -18.02 -38.07
CA ALA A 870 9.08 -19.35 -37.51
C ALA A 870 10.06 -19.34 -36.34
N GLY A 871 11.17 -18.58 -36.45
CA GLY A 871 12.12 -18.35 -35.36
C GLY A 871 11.49 -17.66 -34.15
N LEU A 872 10.67 -16.63 -34.38
CA LEU A 872 9.89 -15.96 -33.35
C LEU A 872 8.94 -16.94 -32.64
N LEU A 873 8.19 -17.71 -33.42
CA LEU A 873 7.24 -18.71 -32.91
C LEU A 873 7.95 -19.79 -32.09
N ALA A 874 9.17 -20.18 -32.49
CA ALA A 874 10.01 -21.10 -31.73
C ALA A 874 10.35 -20.54 -30.35
N CYS A 875 10.83 -19.29 -30.27
CA CYS A 875 11.13 -18.65 -29.00
C CYS A 875 9.88 -18.48 -28.12
N LEU A 876 8.76 -17.99 -28.67
CA LEU A 876 7.51 -17.79 -27.93
C LEU A 876 6.96 -19.08 -27.30
N ASN A 877 7.23 -20.24 -27.90
CA ASN A 877 6.82 -21.55 -27.40
C ASN A 877 7.93 -22.31 -26.66
N SER A 878 9.12 -21.73 -26.51
CA SER A 878 10.24 -22.37 -25.82
C SER A 878 10.02 -22.41 -24.30
N LEU A 879 10.57 -23.43 -23.64
CA LEU A 879 10.52 -23.57 -22.18
C LEU A 879 11.32 -22.46 -21.47
N VAL A 880 12.37 -21.93 -22.10
CA VAL A 880 13.15 -20.81 -21.54
C VAL A 880 12.34 -19.52 -21.52
N PHE A 881 11.65 -19.20 -22.63
CA PHE A 881 10.75 -18.06 -22.67
C PHE A 881 9.60 -18.21 -21.67
N ASP A 882 9.00 -19.41 -21.57
CA ASP A 882 7.92 -19.70 -20.63
C ASP A 882 8.39 -19.58 -19.17
N PHE A 883 9.61 -20.05 -18.85
CA PHE A 883 10.23 -19.89 -17.53
C PHE A 883 10.36 -18.42 -17.14
N VAL A 884 10.85 -17.56 -18.03
CA VAL A 884 10.96 -16.12 -17.76
C VAL A 884 9.58 -15.47 -17.67
N ALA A 885 8.66 -15.82 -18.58
CA ALA A 885 7.30 -15.31 -18.58
C ALA A 885 6.58 -15.59 -17.26
N ARG A 886 6.72 -16.81 -16.70
CA ARG A 886 6.16 -17.19 -15.39
C ARG A 886 6.63 -16.33 -14.24
N GLN A 887 7.89 -15.89 -14.27
CA GLN A 887 8.46 -15.05 -13.21
C GLN A 887 7.92 -13.62 -13.28
N LYS A 888 7.64 -13.10 -14.47
CA LYS A 888 7.09 -11.76 -14.65
C LYS A 888 5.57 -11.67 -14.49
N PHE A 889 4.89 -12.81 -14.34
CA PHE A 889 3.44 -12.89 -14.50
C PHE A 889 2.69 -13.04 -13.17
N GLY A 890 1.85 -12.06 -12.83
CA GLY A 890 0.99 -12.06 -11.64
C GLY A 890 -0.52 -12.09 -11.89
N GLY A 891 -0.97 -12.01 -13.15
CA GLY A 891 -2.38 -11.78 -13.53
C GLY A 891 -3.07 -12.99 -14.16
N THR A 892 -4.01 -12.75 -15.08
CA THR A 892 -4.61 -13.77 -15.97
C THR A 892 -4.50 -13.41 -17.45
N HIS A 893 -3.79 -12.32 -17.78
CA HIS A 893 -3.63 -11.79 -19.13
C HIS A 893 -2.16 -11.46 -19.41
N LEU A 894 -1.63 -11.93 -20.53
CA LEU A 894 -0.31 -11.57 -21.05
C LEU A 894 -0.39 -10.20 -21.72
N SER A 895 -0.54 -9.17 -20.90
CA SER A 895 -0.70 -7.77 -21.34
C SER A 895 0.49 -7.27 -22.17
N ASP A 896 0.26 -6.25 -22.99
CA ASP A 896 1.28 -5.73 -23.91
C ASP A 896 2.51 -5.22 -23.16
N TYR A 897 2.32 -4.50 -22.04
CA TYR A 897 3.43 -4.02 -21.21
C TYR A 897 4.29 -5.14 -20.62
N ILE A 898 3.75 -6.35 -20.41
CA ILE A 898 4.55 -7.51 -19.97
C ILE A 898 5.28 -8.09 -21.19
N THR A 899 4.51 -8.38 -22.24
CA THR A 899 4.99 -9.08 -23.45
C THR A 899 6.15 -8.37 -24.12
N GLU A 900 6.04 -7.05 -24.29
CA GLU A 900 7.07 -6.23 -24.95
C GLU A 900 8.40 -6.26 -24.18
N GLN A 901 8.37 -6.52 -22.87
CA GLN A 901 9.55 -6.53 -22.00
C GLN A 901 10.09 -7.94 -21.72
N LEU A 902 9.58 -9.00 -22.38
CA LEU A 902 10.11 -10.36 -22.27
C LEU A 902 11.34 -10.54 -23.16
N PRO A 903 12.34 -11.32 -22.74
CA PRO A 903 13.58 -11.44 -23.49
C PRO A 903 13.33 -12.33 -24.71
N ILE A 904 13.77 -11.87 -25.87
CA ILE A 904 13.73 -12.65 -27.10
C ILE A 904 14.99 -12.40 -27.93
N PRO A 905 15.65 -13.46 -28.44
CA PRO A 905 16.85 -13.28 -29.26
C PRO A 905 16.61 -12.28 -30.38
N HIS A 906 17.57 -11.38 -30.61
CA HIS A 906 17.49 -10.42 -31.71
C HIS A 906 17.31 -11.17 -33.03
N PRO A 907 16.56 -10.67 -34.03
CA PRO A 907 16.42 -11.33 -35.33
C PRO A 907 17.73 -11.71 -36.01
N LYS A 908 18.83 -11.04 -35.68
CA LYS A 908 20.18 -11.28 -36.23
C LYS A 908 20.82 -12.55 -35.66
N ALA A 909 20.34 -13.04 -34.51
CA ALA A 909 20.76 -14.31 -33.94
C ALA A 909 20.22 -15.50 -34.75
N PHE A 910 19.16 -15.30 -35.53
CA PHE A 910 18.61 -16.29 -36.46
C PHE A 910 19.40 -16.29 -37.77
N THR A 911 20.67 -16.67 -37.68
CA THR A 911 21.53 -16.89 -38.85
C THR A 911 20.97 -18.02 -39.73
N ASP A 912 21.45 -18.14 -40.96
CA ASP A 912 21.04 -19.24 -41.85
C ASP A 912 21.21 -20.62 -41.20
N THR A 913 22.25 -20.80 -40.39
CA THR A 913 22.47 -22.05 -39.64
C THR A 913 21.32 -22.32 -38.66
N VAL A 914 20.96 -21.31 -37.86
CA VAL A 914 19.86 -21.42 -36.88
C VAL A 914 18.52 -21.59 -37.58
N LEU A 915 18.24 -20.85 -38.65
CA LEU A 915 17.01 -20.97 -39.42
C LEU A 915 16.90 -22.36 -40.08
N ASN A 916 17.99 -22.92 -40.59
CA ASN A 916 18.02 -24.27 -41.15
C ASN A 916 17.74 -25.36 -40.10
N GLU A 917 17.99 -25.09 -38.82
CA GLU A 917 17.61 -25.99 -37.73
C GLU A 917 16.15 -25.78 -37.30
N VAL A 918 15.71 -24.53 -37.15
CA VAL A 918 14.39 -24.22 -36.56
C VAL A 918 13.25 -24.36 -37.57
N VAL A 919 13.38 -23.77 -38.75
CA VAL A 919 12.26 -23.63 -39.70
C VAL A 919 11.68 -24.99 -40.13
N PRO A 920 12.47 -26.01 -40.50
CA PRO A 920 11.92 -27.32 -40.88
C PRO A 920 11.04 -27.95 -39.80
N ARG A 921 11.48 -27.83 -38.53
CA ARG A 921 10.76 -28.37 -37.37
C ARG A 921 9.47 -27.60 -37.12
N VAL A 922 9.51 -26.27 -37.24
CA VAL A 922 8.32 -25.42 -37.10
C VAL A 922 7.31 -25.68 -38.23
N LEU A 923 7.77 -25.92 -39.46
CA LEU A 923 6.91 -26.29 -40.59
C LEU A 923 6.23 -27.64 -40.34
N GLU A 924 6.97 -28.68 -39.93
CA GLU A 924 6.42 -30.00 -39.58
C GLU A 924 5.41 -29.91 -38.41
N LEU A 925 5.67 -29.04 -37.43
CA LEU A 925 4.76 -28.81 -36.32
C LEU A 925 3.51 -28.01 -36.73
N SER A 926 3.63 -27.00 -37.59
CA SER A 926 2.54 -26.04 -37.82
C SER A 926 1.72 -26.36 -39.07
N TYR A 927 2.34 -26.72 -40.19
CA TYR A 927 1.67 -26.95 -41.47
C TYR A 927 1.01 -28.33 -41.55
N THR A 928 -0.09 -28.50 -40.81
CA THR A 928 -0.85 -29.77 -40.74
C THR A 928 -2.18 -29.73 -41.50
N ALA A 929 -2.56 -28.57 -42.07
CA ALA A 929 -3.74 -28.40 -42.91
C ALA A 929 -3.54 -27.39 -44.03
N HIS A 930 -4.34 -27.51 -45.09
CA HIS A 930 -4.24 -26.66 -46.28
C HIS A 930 -4.51 -25.18 -46.01
N ASP A 931 -5.23 -24.81 -44.94
CA ASP A 931 -5.47 -23.41 -44.60
C ASP A 931 -4.23 -22.67 -44.06
N LEU A 932 -3.16 -23.38 -43.72
CA LEU A 932 -1.83 -22.82 -43.46
C LEU A 932 -0.86 -22.91 -44.65
N GLN A 933 -1.34 -23.27 -45.84
CA GLN A 933 -0.51 -23.32 -47.04
C GLN A 933 0.19 -21.98 -47.36
N PRO A 934 -0.42 -20.79 -47.15
CA PRO A 934 0.29 -19.53 -47.38
C PRO A 934 1.59 -19.41 -46.57
N PHE A 935 1.59 -19.82 -45.30
CA PHE A 935 2.80 -19.79 -44.47
C PHE A 935 3.88 -20.73 -44.99
N TYR A 936 3.49 -21.95 -45.38
CA TYR A 936 4.41 -22.91 -45.98
C TYR A 936 5.01 -22.37 -47.30
N MET A 937 4.19 -21.76 -48.16
CA MET A 937 4.64 -21.24 -49.45
C MET A 937 5.63 -20.10 -49.26
N ASP A 938 5.36 -19.17 -48.34
CA ASP A 938 6.28 -18.06 -48.04
C ASP A 938 7.62 -18.60 -47.50
N ALA A 939 7.60 -19.60 -46.61
CA ALA A 939 8.82 -20.20 -46.06
C ALA A 939 9.66 -20.93 -47.13
N VAL A 940 9.03 -21.75 -47.98
CA VAL A 940 9.75 -22.51 -49.01
C VAL A 940 10.19 -21.62 -50.18
N ALA A 941 9.53 -20.48 -50.40
CA ALA A 941 9.99 -19.45 -51.33
C ALA A 941 11.28 -18.78 -50.84
N GLU A 942 11.45 -18.61 -49.52
CA GLU A 942 12.69 -18.10 -48.92
C GLU A 942 13.84 -19.11 -49.02
N ASN A 943 13.60 -20.36 -48.60
CA ASN A 943 14.57 -21.43 -48.75
C ASN A 943 13.87 -22.78 -49.03
N PRO A 944 14.00 -23.30 -50.25
CA PRO A 944 13.38 -24.55 -50.62
C PRO A 944 13.84 -25.75 -49.77
N LEU A 945 15.04 -25.70 -49.19
CA LEU A 945 15.61 -26.78 -48.37
C LEU A 945 14.94 -26.93 -47.00
N TRP A 946 14.06 -26.00 -46.61
CA TRP A 946 13.31 -26.12 -45.35
C TRP A 946 12.21 -27.18 -45.37
N ASP A 947 11.74 -27.62 -46.55
CA ASP A 947 10.96 -28.86 -46.66
C ASP A 947 11.91 -30.04 -46.86
N LEU A 948 12.15 -30.80 -45.78
CA LEU A 948 13.05 -31.95 -45.75
C LEU A 948 12.49 -33.18 -46.50
N ARG A 949 11.25 -33.12 -47.01
CA ARG A 949 10.61 -34.23 -47.71
C ARG A 949 10.96 -34.24 -49.19
N ASN A 950 11.04 -35.45 -49.74
CA ASN A 950 11.37 -35.67 -51.15
C ASN A 950 10.13 -36.06 -51.97
N GLY A 951 10.19 -35.82 -53.28
CA GLY A 951 9.19 -36.29 -54.25
C GLY A 951 7.78 -35.70 -54.05
N THR A 952 6.75 -36.53 -54.20
CA THR A 952 5.33 -36.12 -54.20
C THR A 952 4.80 -35.66 -52.84
N GLN A 953 5.55 -35.86 -51.76
CA GLN A 953 5.18 -35.41 -50.42
C GLN A 953 5.46 -33.92 -50.20
N ARG A 954 6.34 -33.32 -51.00
CA ARG A 954 6.69 -31.90 -50.90
C ARG A 954 5.47 -31.04 -51.23
N GLY A 955 5.23 -30.02 -50.43
CA GLY A 955 4.06 -29.13 -50.60
C GLY A 955 2.74 -29.66 -50.03
N GLN A 956 2.71 -30.87 -49.48
CA GLN A 956 1.53 -31.39 -48.76
C GLN A 956 1.60 -31.05 -47.26
N PRO A 957 0.47 -30.90 -46.55
CA PRO A 957 0.50 -30.76 -45.09
C PRO A 957 1.07 -32.01 -44.40
N TRP A 958 1.79 -31.84 -43.29
CA TRP A 958 2.27 -32.96 -42.48
C TRP A 958 1.12 -33.65 -41.74
N ARG A 959 1.21 -34.98 -41.64
CA ARG A 959 0.28 -35.78 -40.84
C ARG A 959 0.51 -35.49 -39.35
N TRP A 960 -0.56 -35.42 -38.59
CA TRP A 960 -0.48 -35.28 -37.14
C TRP A 960 0.09 -36.54 -36.48
N ASP A 961 1.20 -36.38 -35.75
CA ASP A 961 1.86 -37.45 -34.98
C ASP A 961 2.29 -36.91 -33.61
N THR A 962 1.59 -37.33 -32.56
CA THR A 962 1.80 -36.84 -31.19
C THR A 962 3.21 -37.16 -30.66
N GLU A 963 3.77 -38.31 -31.01
CA GLU A 963 5.10 -38.73 -30.55
C GLU A 963 6.20 -37.92 -31.23
N ARG A 964 6.12 -37.80 -32.57
CA ARG A 964 7.07 -37.01 -33.37
C ARG A 964 7.08 -35.54 -32.97
N ARG A 965 5.90 -34.97 -32.72
CA ARG A 965 5.76 -33.57 -32.28
C ARG A 965 6.46 -33.30 -30.95
N ALA A 966 6.43 -34.24 -30.00
CA ALA A 966 7.13 -34.09 -28.73
C ALA A 966 8.66 -34.00 -28.93
N VAL A 967 9.22 -34.85 -29.81
CA VAL A 967 10.65 -34.82 -30.16
C VAL A 967 11.03 -33.51 -30.85
N LEU A 968 10.25 -33.05 -31.83
CA LEU A 968 10.53 -31.80 -32.54
C LEU A 968 10.53 -30.58 -31.63
N ARG A 969 9.57 -30.52 -30.68
CA ARG A 969 9.51 -29.45 -29.68
C ARG A 969 10.75 -29.48 -28.79
N ALA A 970 11.16 -30.66 -28.32
CA ALA A 970 12.37 -30.82 -27.51
C ALA A 970 13.64 -30.37 -28.26
N GLU A 971 13.76 -30.68 -29.55
CA GLU A 971 14.87 -30.21 -30.39
C GLU A 971 14.85 -28.68 -30.56
N ILE A 972 13.68 -28.07 -30.77
CA ILE A 972 13.54 -26.61 -30.82
C ILE A 972 13.92 -25.98 -29.47
N ASP A 973 13.47 -26.57 -28.36
CA ASP A 973 13.78 -26.07 -27.00
C ASP A 973 15.30 -26.01 -26.75
N VAL A 974 16.07 -26.97 -27.26
CA VAL A 974 17.54 -26.98 -27.18
C VAL A 974 18.15 -25.83 -28.00
N VAL A 975 17.68 -25.63 -29.24
CA VAL A 975 18.16 -24.51 -30.08
C VAL A 975 17.86 -23.17 -29.41
N CYS A 976 16.63 -23.00 -28.93
CA CYS A 976 16.23 -21.80 -28.18
C CYS A 976 17.10 -21.63 -26.93
N ALA A 977 17.31 -22.66 -26.11
CA ALA A 977 18.13 -22.58 -24.91
C ALA A 977 19.55 -22.06 -25.21
N ARG A 978 20.16 -22.47 -26.32
CA ARG A 978 21.46 -21.96 -26.78
C ARG A 978 21.39 -20.49 -27.20
N LEU A 979 20.35 -20.09 -27.93
CA LEU A 979 20.13 -18.68 -28.30
C LEU A 979 19.92 -17.78 -27.06
N TYR A 980 19.36 -18.34 -25.99
CA TYR A 980 19.22 -17.67 -24.69
C TYR A 980 20.51 -17.72 -23.82
N GLY A 981 21.57 -18.39 -24.28
CA GLY A 981 22.85 -18.48 -23.58
C GLY A 981 22.87 -19.47 -22.40
N LEU A 982 21.96 -20.44 -22.37
CA LEU A 982 21.90 -21.44 -21.31
C LEU A 982 22.89 -22.59 -21.57
N GLY A 983 23.48 -23.10 -20.48
CA GLY A 983 24.16 -24.39 -20.45
C GLY A 983 23.21 -25.54 -20.12
N ARG A 984 23.72 -26.78 -20.17
CA ARG A 984 22.94 -27.99 -19.88
C ARG A 984 22.32 -27.98 -18.48
N ASP A 985 23.08 -27.62 -17.45
CA ASP A 985 22.58 -27.63 -16.07
C ASP A 985 21.59 -26.50 -15.78
N GLU A 986 21.73 -25.36 -16.44
CA GLU A 986 20.72 -24.28 -16.37
C GLU A 986 19.43 -24.69 -17.06
N LEU A 987 19.51 -25.42 -18.18
CA LEU A 987 18.34 -26.00 -18.83
C LEU A 987 17.67 -27.06 -17.94
N ARG A 988 18.45 -27.88 -17.23
CA ARG A 988 17.91 -28.80 -16.20
C ARG A 988 17.19 -28.05 -15.10
N TYR A 989 17.75 -26.95 -14.62
CA TYR A 989 17.11 -26.08 -13.63
C TYR A 989 15.79 -25.50 -14.16
N VAL A 990 15.75 -25.00 -15.40
CA VAL A 990 14.51 -24.49 -16.04
C VAL A 990 13.42 -25.57 -16.07
N LEU A 991 13.80 -26.83 -16.32
CA LEU A 991 12.86 -27.95 -16.40
C LEU A 991 12.34 -28.36 -15.01
N ASP A 992 13.24 -28.55 -14.05
CA ASP A 992 12.90 -29.00 -12.69
C ASP A 992 13.91 -28.47 -11.65
N PRO A 993 13.65 -27.30 -11.04
CA PRO A 993 14.51 -26.76 -9.99
C PRO A 993 14.63 -27.68 -8.78
N THR A 994 13.57 -28.41 -8.43
CA THR A 994 13.52 -29.28 -7.24
C THR A 994 14.40 -30.52 -7.41
N GLU A 995 14.55 -31.04 -8.64
CA GLU A 995 15.52 -32.10 -8.93
C GLU A 995 16.96 -31.63 -8.70
N VAL A 996 17.27 -30.40 -9.12
CA VAL A 996 18.64 -29.86 -9.08
C VAL A 996 19.02 -29.39 -7.67
N MET A 997 18.08 -28.78 -6.95
CA MET A 997 18.35 -28.07 -5.69
C MET A 997 17.82 -28.80 -4.44
N GLY A 998 17.01 -29.84 -4.61
CA GLY A 998 16.36 -30.59 -3.53
C GLY A 998 14.84 -30.34 -3.43
N ASN A 999 14.13 -31.30 -2.82
CA ASN A 999 12.66 -31.30 -2.74
C ASN A 999 12.08 -30.16 -1.88
N ASP A 1000 12.89 -29.55 -1.00
CA ASP A 1000 12.50 -28.43 -0.14
C ASP A 1000 12.77 -27.06 -0.78
N TYR A 1001 13.28 -27.02 -2.02
CA TYR A 1001 13.58 -25.78 -2.71
C TYR A 1001 12.32 -24.94 -2.96
N PRO A 1002 12.35 -23.62 -2.74
CA PRO A 1002 11.15 -22.77 -2.74
C PRO A 1002 10.51 -22.52 -4.11
N SER A 1003 11.13 -22.98 -5.20
CA SER A 1003 10.67 -22.73 -6.58
C SER A 1003 10.32 -24.02 -7.32
N GLU A 1004 9.26 -23.93 -8.13
CA GLU A 1004 8.83 -24.96 -9.07
C GLU A 1004 8.46 -24.27 -10.40
N THR A 1005 8.96 -24.76 -11.54
CA THR A 1005 8.67 -24.13 -12.84
C THR A 1005 7.49 -24.78 -13.57
N PHE A 1006 7.59 -26.07 -13.89
CA PHE A 1006 6.63 -26.78 -14.76
C PHE A 1006 5.87 -27.89 -14.04
N ARG A 1007 5.50 -27.69 -12.77
CA ARG A 1007 4.84 -28.72 -11.95
C ARG A 1007 3.63 -29.37 -12.63
N VAL A 1008 2.71 -28.58 -13.19
CA VAL A 1008 1.50 -29.14 -13.84
C VAL A 1008 1.85 -30.00 -15.06
N LEU A 1009 2.86 -29.61 -15.85
CA LEU A 1009 3.35 -30.41 -16.97
C LEU A 1009 4.00 -31.70 -16.48
N ARG A 1010 4.91 -31.61 -15.50
CA ARG A 1010 5.57 -32.76 -14.87
C ARG A 1010 4.56 -33.76 -14.32
N ASP A 1011 3.63 -33.31 -13.48
CA ASP A 1011 2.64 -34.15 -12.81
C ASP A 1011 1.66 -34.79 -13.82
N LYS A 1012 1.38 -34.11 -14.94
CA LYS A 1012 0.60 -34.67 -16.06
C LYS A 1012 1.37 -35.75 -16.80
N GLU A 1013 2.63 -35.50 -17.16
CA GLU A 1013 3.45 -36.47 -17.90
C GLU A 1013 3.79 -37.70 -17.06
N ILE A 1014 4.08 -37.55 -15.76
CA ILE A 1014 4.28 -38.68 -14.86
C ILE A 1014 3.03 -39.56 -14.81
N ARG A 1015 1.83 -38.96 -14.74
CA ARG A 1015 0.57 -39.72 -14.75
C ARG A 1015 0.32 -40.43 -16.09
N GLN A 1016 0.71 -39.82 -17.21
CA GLN A 1016 0.40 -40.33 -18.54
C GLN A 1016 1.45 -41.34 -19.05
N PHE A 1017 2.73 -41.10 -18.76
CA PHE A 1017 3.86 -41.82 -19.34
C PHE A 1017 4.74 -42.53 -18.28
N GLY A 1018 4.50 -42.31 -16.99
CA GLY A 1018 5.32 -42.85 -15.91
C GLY A 1018 6.65 -42.11 -15.68
N GLU A 1019 6.94 -41.08 -16.49
CA GLU A 1019 8.17 -40.29 -16.42
C GLU A 1019 7.92 -38.81 -16.76
N TYR A 1020 8.85 -37.92 -16.37
CA TYR A 1020 8.86 -36.55 -16.87
C TYR A 1020 9.45 -36.50 -18.30
N ARG A 1021 8.63 -36.93 -19.27
CA ARG A 1021 9.02 -37.19 -20.66
C ARG A 1021 9.64 -35.98 -21.36
N THR A 1022 9.07 -34.78 -21.22
CA THR A 1022 9.60 -33.54 -21.81
C THR A 1022 11.04 -33.30 -21.37
N ARG A 1023 11.34 -33.46 -20.07
CA ARG A 1023 12.69 -33.31 -19.55
C ARG A 1023 13.65 -34.31 -20.19
N ARG A 1024 13.28 -35.60 -20.25
CA ARG A 1024 14.11 -36.63 -20.87
C ARG A 1024 14.43 -36.28 -22.33
N LEU A 1025 13.41 -35.97 -23.13
CA LEU A 1025 13.58 -35.67 -24.55
C LEU A 1025 14.43 -34.42 -24.80
N VAL A 1026 14.25 -33.36 -23.99
CA VAL A 1026 15.05 -32.13 -24.12
C VAL A 1026 16.52 -32.39 -23.79
N LEU A 1027 16.80 -33.14 -22.73
CA LEU A 1027 18.18 -33.46 -22.35
C LEU A 1027 18.84 -34.45 -23.34
N GLU A 1028 18.12 -35.44 -23.84
CA GLU A 1028 18.61 -36.32 -24.91
C GLU A 1028 18.88 -35.54 -26.21
N ALA A 1029 18.03 -34.57 -26.56
CA ALA A 1029 18.26 -33.69 -27.70
C ALA A 1029 19.48 -32.79 -27.50
N TRP A 1030 19.69 -32.29 -26.27
CA TRP A 1030 20.88 -31.52 -25.91
C TRP A 1030 22.16 -32.36 -26.08
N ASP A 1031 22.15 -33.58 -25.56
CA ASP A 1031 23.30 -34.48 -25.57
C ASP A 1031 23.64 -34.99 -26.99
N ARG A 1032 22.65 -35.09 -27.90
CA ARG A 1032 22.87 -35.44 -29.31
C ARG A 1032 23.39 -34.29 -30.18
N SER A 1033 23.14 -33.05 -29.75
CA SER A 1033 23.47 -31.85 -30.52
C SER A 1033 24.70 -31.11 -29.98
N SER A 1034 25.28 -31.61 -28.89
CA SER A 1034 26.57 -31.20 -28.31
C SER A 1034 27.67 -32.05 -28.92
#